data_AF-A0A2P4TBU9-F1
#
_entry.id   AF-A0A2P4TBU9-F1
#
_cell.length_a   1.000
_cell.length_b   1.000
_cell.length_c   1.000
_cell.angle_alpha   90.00
_cell.angle_beta   90.00
_cell.angle_gamma   90.00
#
_symmetry.space_group_name_H-M   'P 1'
#
loop_
_entity.id
_entity.type
_entity.pdbx_description
1 polymer ?
#
loop_
_entity_poly.entity_id
_entity_poly.type
_entity_poly.pdbx_seq_one_letter_code
_entity_poly.pdbx_strand_id
1 'polypeptide(L)'
;MAAFPFVPNNEEEEEEEEEEELTGAEKSQNKKKDENKPDADVARYDVVKGLLKTRIQHRLRYILEVVRPVPTVVLDILHILTHIARHSSEACIQLLDCPRLIDTIVREFLPTRWDPHVAEPGCLLTSLHGVACAAAMKFIRVLASGGRNATARLLNKFEMKSRLIRFTAEDPQDLLLPREEAIRLSTEAFRLWAVAAGYGQACDLYRCEDSEQIPPPPITWNQVSGLKPFLETSMKKFLQVISWTETWQILQPLTTTYMIYLGVYYSACSQQPSVNPVDCIEELERLTSEVLQPLLSQPAMHSMWDLLRPCSALCNPLSCSPAPESVFSIVSLSCTGGKPPLSLVGSKSPFPFLTALLFLIDSITHIHKGLISKYSSVLSIEGLKDYLHQSWQTAPPSVTPASAWMLRHEYHLQYFALALARKMAGTCPDYSRHASLHHCVAMALLSRLLPGSEHLAYEILLDLAFNPEFLPEGKTGGPEAADFSDILHLGTSAKLSQPGSAAVSSSKPTRGALLRESYQNLPAIRSCYLSHFVHLQPALVRSQASYQGRNYLIQSMLLPEVRGPILPSDWPFFPLISLYNKVTNAETRGAVLNSLPLDLVNTVTWNLQWVLLLESWRPKTLQTIPTAAKLARLMCIFLTGGDLFLEAPIHCYTAALLSVYCQPKALDSLNLDAPLPGLASFHDLYISLLEQFEGVSFGDPLFGVFVLLPLQKRFSVHLRLSVFGEHTSILRALGVPLQQFPVPLERYTSPPEDNLNLLRHYFRTLVTGALRNTWCPVLYVVAVAHVNSFIFSQDSTTQEADAARKSMLRKTWLLVDETLKKHLLYYRLLNAESPLGFDLYEQLPPIRLKYLQMVTQKENKENAPVLVS
;
A
#
# COMPACT_ATOMS: atom_id res chain seq x y z
N MET A 1 -5.42 1.44 -6.00
CA MET A 1 -4.28 1.75 -5.11
C MET A 1 -4.85 2.08 -3.76
N ALA A 2 -4.41 1.41 -2.70
CA ALA A 2 -4.81 1.77 -1.35
C ALA A 2 -4.05 3.05 -0.93
N ALA A 3 -4.79 3.99 -0.36
CA ALA A 3 -4.27 5.16 0.32
C ALA A 3 -4.88 5.20 1.73
N PHE A 4 -4.20 5.79 2.69
CA PHE A 4 -4.82 6.05 3.98
C PHE A 4 -6.04 6.96 3.81
N PRO A 5 -7.20 6.60 4.39
CA PRO A 5 -8.37 7.44 4.31
C PRO A 5 -8.20 8.67 5.21
N PHE A 6 -8.58 9.84 4.69
CA PHE A 6 -8.57 11.12 5.42
C PHE A 6 -9.77 11.28 6.35
N VAL A 7 -10.77 10.42 6.17
CA VAL A 7 -11.89 10.28 7.11
C VAL A 7 -11.75 8.86 7.62
N PRO A 8 -11.67 8.61 8.94
CA PRO A 8 -11.77 7.24 9.41
C PRO A 8 -13.05 6.66 8.82
N ASN A 9 -12.94 5.58 8.06
CA ASN A 9 -14.09 4.73 7.90
C ASN A 9 -14.47 4.40 9.35
N ASN A 10 -15.64 4.86 9.81
CA ASN A 10 -16.17 4.42 11.10
C ASN A 10 -16.29 2.89 11.14
N GLU A 11 -16.13 2.19 10.00
CA GLU A 11 -16.03 0.74 9.92
C GLU A 11 -14.60 0.19 10.12
N GLU A 12 -13.52 0.98 9.97
CA GLU A 12 -12.13 0.50 10.10
C GLU A 12 -11.51 0.78 11.48
N GLU A 13 -11.80 1.93 12.10
CA GLU A 13 -11.41 2.17 13.50
C GLU A 13 -12.30 1.39 14.49
N GLU A 14 -13.57 1.12 14.14
CA GLU A 14 -14.40 0.18 14.91
C GLU A 14 -13.89 -1.27 14.75
N GLU A 15 -13.37 -1.69 13.60
CA GLU A 15 -12.85 -3.06 13.43
C GLU A 15 -11.44 -3.27 14.05
N GLU A 16 -10.59 -2.25 14.12
CA GLU A 16 -9.22 -2.38 14.67
C GLU A 16 -9.15 -2.20 16.20
N GLU A 17 -10.06 -1.43 16.82
CA GLU A 17 -10.23 -1.43 18.29
C GLU A 17 -11.03 -2.67 18.78
N GLU A 18 -11.78 -3.36 17.91
CA GLU A 18 -12.59 -4.54 18.26
C GLU A 18 -11.78 -5.84 18.55
N GLU A 19 -10.49 -5.91 18.22
CA GLU A 19 -9.65 -7.09 18.55
C GLU A 19 -9.13 -7.09 20.00
N GLU A 20 -9.10 -5.94 20.70
CA GLU A 20 -8.55 -5.81 22.06
C GLU A 20 -9.56 -5.26 23.09
N GLU A 21 -10.75 -5.87 23.18
CA GLU A 21 -11.54 -6.09 24.43
C GLU A 21 -13.00 -6.38 24.05
N LEU A 22 -13.25 -7.63 23.63
CA LEU A 22 -14.61 -8.09 23.36
C LEU A 22 -15.42 -8.21 24.66
N THR A 23 -16.00 -7.10 25.12
CA THR A 23 -17.14 -7.16 26.04
C THR A 23 -18.37 -7.67 25.28
N GLY A 24 -19.15 -8.55 25.91
CA GLY A 24 -20.25 -9.28 25.26
C GLY A 24 -21.41 -8.44 24.73
N ALA A 25 -21.41 -7.12 24.92
CA ALA A 25 -22.49 -6.22 24.55
C ALA A 25 -22.39 -5.71 23.11
N GLU A 26 -21.19 -5.43 22.58
CA GLU A 26 -21.01 -4.79 21.25
C GLU A 26 -21.06 -5.80 20.08
N LYS A 27 -20.63 -7.05 20.32
CA LYS A 27 -20.93 -8.20 19.44
C LYS A 27 -22.41 -8.37 19.12
N SER A 28 -23.30 -7.86 19.99
CA SER A 28 -24.75 -7.93 19.77
C SER A 28 -25.28 -6.81 18.87
N GLN A 29 -24.57 -5.68 18.72
CA GLN A 29 -24.99 -4.56 17.88
C GLN A 29 -24.55 -4.74 16.42
N ASN A 30 -23.31 -5.17 16.16
CA ASN A 30 -22.87 -5.46 14.78
C ASN A 30 -23.56 -6.68 14.17
N LYS A 31 -23.88 -7.71 14.98
CA LYS A 31 -24.80 -8.79 14.57
C LYS A 31 -26.19 -8.27 14.15
N LYS A 32 -26.75 -7.29 14.86
CA LYS A 32 -28.09 -6.73 14.55
C LYS A 32 -28.12 -5.93 13.25
N LYS A 33 -27.04 -5.20 12.89
CA LYS A 33 -26.96 -4.46 11.62
C LYS A 33 -26.92 -5.39 10.40
N ASP A 34 -26.18 -6.51 10.48
CA ASP A 34 -26.08 -7.50 9.40
C ASP A 34 -27.24 -8.51 9.37
N GLU A 35 -27.93 -8.74 10.49
CA GLU A 35 -29.17 -9.52 10.54
C GLU A 35 -30.31 -8.83 9.76
N ASN A 36 -30.37 -7.49 9.77
CA ASN A 36 -31.43 -6.70 9.13
C ASN A 36 -31.31 -6.56 7.59
N LYS A 37 -30.17 -6.92 6.97
CA LYS A 37 -30.02 -6.93 5.50
C LYS A 37 -30.67 -8.20 4.91
N PRO A 38 -31.41 -8.12 3.79
CA PRO A 38 -32.04 -9.30 3.20
C PRO A 38 -30.98 -10.30 2.72
N ASP A 39 -31.30 -11.60 2.83
CA ASP A 39 -30.36 -12.70 2.54
C ASP A 39 -29.77 -12.63 1.12
N ALA A 40 -30.54 -12.12 0.16
CA ALA A 40 -30.11 -11.92 -1.22
C ALA A 40 -29.03 -10.85 -1.35
N ASP A 41 -29.08 -9.78 -0.55
CA ASP A 41 -28.06 -8.73 -0.59
C ASP A 41 -26.78 -9.18 0.12
N VAL A 42 -26.90 -9.92 1.24
CA VAL A 42 -25.73 -10.53 1.90
C VAL A 42 -25.03 -11.52 0.95
N ALA A 43 -25.80 -12.35 0.22
CA ALA A 43 -25.25 -13.30 -0.74
C ALA A 43 -24.62 -12.63 -1.98
N ARG A 44 -25.03 -11.40 -2.33
CA ARG A 44 -24.40 -10.61 -3.41
C ARG A 44 -22.99 -10.14 -3.01
N TYR A 45 -22.79 -9.78 -1.75
CA TYR A 45 -21.48 -9.38 -1.24
C TYR A 45 -20.60 -10.59 -0.93
N ASP A 46 -21.15 -11.60 -0.24
CA ASP A 46 -20.44 -12.81 0.15
C ASP A 46 -21.37 -14.03 0.10
N VAL A 47 -21.10 -14.92 -0.85
CA VAL A 47 -21.87 -16.14 -1.07
C VAL A 47 -21.75 -17.10 0.13
N VAL A 48 -20.59 -17.19 0.78
CA VAL A 48 -20.37 -18.09 1.92
C VAL A 48 -21.10 -17.58 3.16
N LYS A 49 -20.99 -16.27 3.46
CA LYS A 49 -21.75 -15.65 4.57
C LYS A 49 -23.25 -15.75 4.34
N GLY A 50 -23.72 -15.57 3.10
CA GLY A 50 -25.11 -15.83 2.71
C GLY A 50 -25.55 -17.29 2.93
N LEU A 51 -24.73 -18.25 2.50
CA LEU A 51 -25.00 -19.68 2.71
C LEU A 51 -25.07 -20.06 4.19
N LEU A 52 -24.19 -19.51 5.03
CA LEU A 52 -24.21 -19.70 6.48
C LEU A 52 -25.49 -19.11 7.10
N LYS A 53 -25.92 -17.91 6.66
CA LYS A 53 -27.18 -17.29 7.09
C LYS A 53 -28.41 -18.16 6.77
N THR A 54 -28.41 -18.84 5.62
CA THR A 54 -29.48 -19.80 5.24
C THR A 54 -29.42 -21.16 5.98
N ARG A 55 -28.51 -21.33 6.95
CA ARG A 55 -28.36 -22.56 7.75
C ARG A 55 -28.10 -23.83 6.92
N ILE A 56 -27.36 -23.70 5.81
CA ILE A 56 -27.04 -24.82 4.90
C ILE A 56 -26.40 -26.02 5.62
N GLN A 57 -25.61 -25.75 6.66
CA GLN A 57 -24.95 -26.73 7.52
C GLN A 57 -25.90 -27.78 8.12
N HIS A 58 -27.11 -27.39 8.56
CA HIS A 58 -28.10 -28.34 9.09
C HIS A 58 -28.71 -29.21 8.00
N ARG A 59 -28.88 -28.66 6.78
CA ARG A 59 -29.43 -29.38 5.63
C ARG A 59 -28.43 -30.41 5.11
N LEU A 60 -27.15 -30.03 4.97
CA LEU A 60 -26.07 -30.93 4.57
C LEU A 60 -25.91 -32.06 5.58
N ARG A 61 -26.00 -31.76 6.88
CA ARG A 61 -26.01 -32.78 7.93
C ARG A 61 -27.16 -33.78 7.74
N TYR A 62 -28.38 -33.31 7.52
CA TYR A 62 -29.54 -34.18 7.31
C TYR A 62 -29.35 -35.10 6.11
N ILE A 63 -28.76 -34.59 5.02
CA ILE A 63 -28.47 -35.39 3.83
C ILE A 63 -27.44 -36.50 4.14
N LEU A 64 -26.36 -36.16 4.86
CA LEU A 64 -25.33 -37.14 5.23
C LEU A 64 -25.85 -38.18 6.25
N GLU A 65 -26.68 -37.78 7.20
CA GLU A 65 -27.12 -38.66 8.30
C GLU A 65 -28.32 -39.53 7.90
N VAL A 66 -29.32 -38.96 7.21
CA VAL A 66 -30.64 -39.59 6.98
C VAL A 66 -30.82 -40.07 5.55
N VAL A 67 -30.40 -39.28 4.55
CA VAL A 67 -30.67 -39.58 3.13
C VAL A 67 -29.65 -40.57 2.55
N ARG A 68 -28.41 -40.58 3.05
CA ARG A 68 -27.30 -41.46 2.61
C ARG A 68 -27.15 -41.51 1.06
N PRO A 69 -26.69 -40.42 0.44
CA PRO A 69 -26.67 -40.29 -1.01
C PRO A 69 -25.52 -41.09 -1.67
N VAL A 70 -25.50 -41.07 -3.00
CA VAL A 70 -24.45 -41.66 -3.85
C VAL A 70 -23.07 -41.10 -3.50
N PRO A 71 -21.97 -41.88 -3.58
CA PRO A 71 -20.60 -41.46 -3.26
C PRO A 71 -20.16 -40.10 -3.80
N THR A 72 -20.51 -39.77 -5.05
CA THR A 72 -20.15 -38.49 -5.68
C THR A 72 -20.73 -37.30 -4.91
N VAL A 73 -22.01 -37.39 -4.52
CA VAL A 73 -22.70 -36.36 -3.75
C VAL A 73 -22.09 -36.21 -2.35
N VAL A 74 -21.66 -37.31 -1.71
CA VAL A 74 -20.96 -37.25 -0.42
C VAL A 74 -19.63 -36.49 -0.55
N LEU A 75 -18.84 -36.78 -1.60
CA LEU A 75 -17.59 -36.07 -1.87
C LEU A 75 -17.84 -34.58 -2.15
N ASP A 76 -18.86 -34.25 -2.93
CA ASP A 76 -19.25 -32.86 -3.21
C ASP A 76 -19.65 -32.12 -1.94
N ILE A 77 -20.42 -32.75 -1.05
CA ILE A 77 -20.78 -32.17 0.26
C ILE A 77 -19.53 -31.93 1.11
N LEU A 78 -18.61 -32.89 1.19
CA LEU A 78 -17.34 -32.73 1.92
C LEU A 78 -16.48 -31.61 1.30
N HIS A 79 -16.47 -31.48 -0.02
CA HIS A 79 -15.80 -30.38 -0.71
C HIS A 79 -16.45 -29.03 -0.39
N ILE A 80 -17.78 -28.92 -0.44
CA ILE A 80 -18.51 -27.70 -0.06
C ILE A 80 -18.19 -27.31 1.38
N LEU A 81 -18.27 -28.25 2.33
CA LEU A 81 -17.91 -28.01 3.73
C LEU A 81 -16.44 -27.58 3.88
N THR A 82 -15.53 -28.19 3.12
CA THR A 82 -14.12 -27.78 3.07
C THR A 82 -13.95 -26.35 2.53
N HIS A 83 -14.75 -25.95 1.54
CA HIS A 83 -14.71 -24.59 1.00
C HIS A 83 -15.26 -23.56 1.98
N ILE A 84 -16.35 -23.87 2.68
CA ILE A 84 -16.91 -23.01 3.74
C ILE A 84 -15.88 -22.84 4.88
N ALA A 85 -15.26 -23.94 5.33
CA ALA A 85 -14.24 -23.88 6.38
C ALA A 85 -13.00 -23.07 5.97
N ARG A 86 -12.64 -23.02 4.68
CA ARG A 86 -11.50 -22.22 4.19
C ARG A 86 -11.77 -20.72 4.14
N HIS A 87 -13.03 -20.32 4.19
CA HIS A 87 -13.41 -18.93 3.99
C HIS A 87 -12.94 -18.04 5.15
N SER A 88 -13.27 -18.42 6.39
CA SER A 88 -12.88 -17.66 7.58
C SER A 88 -12.82 -18.53 8.84
N SER A 89 -12.14 -18.03 9.86
CA SER A 89 -12.13 -18.64 11.20
C SER A 89 -13.52 -18.66 11.82
N GLU A 90 -14.33 -17.63 11.58
CA GLU A 90 -15.72 -17.58 12.02
C GLU A 90 -16.56 -18.70 11.40
N ALA A 91 -16.42 -18.92 10.08
CA ALA A 91 -17.10 -20.03 9.40
C ALA A 91 -16.66 -21.40 9.95
N CYS A 92 -15.37 -21.58 10.26
CA CYS A 92 -14.87 -22.77 10.96
C CYS A 92 -15.56 -22.99 12.32
N ILE A 93 -15.69 -21.94 13.13
CA ILE A 93 -16.33 -22.03 14.45
C ILE A 93 -17.81 -22.37 14.29
N GLN A 94 -18.53 -21.72 13.36
CA GLN A 94 -19.93 -22.02 13.09
C GLN A 94 -20.14 -23.49 12.67
N LEU A 95 -19.25 -24.05 11.84
CA LEU A 95 -19.27 -25.47 11.47
C LEU A 95 -18.95 -26.40 12.65
N LEU A 96 -18.04 -26.02 13.54
CA LEU A 96 -17.68 -26.80 14.74
C LEU A 96 -18.77 -26.76 15.82
N ASP A 97 -19.54 -25.69 15.88
CA ASP A 97 -20.64 -25.49 16.82
C ASP A 97 -21.95 -26.14 16.30
N CYS A 98 -21.99 -26.54 15.03
CA CYS A 98 -23.07 -27.34 14.49
C CYS A 98 -23.21 -28.67 15.24
N PRO A 99 -24.35 -28.91 15.92
CA PRO A 99 -24.52 -30.11 16.72
C PRO A 99 -24.54 -31.33 15.80
N ARG A 100 -23.78 -32.37 16.19
CA ARG A 100 -23.66 -33.69 15.54
C ARG A 100 -23.09 -33.71 14.11
N LEU A 101 -22.78 -32.59 13.46
CA LEU A 101 -22.22 -32.60 12.10
C LEU A 101 -20.85 -33.28 12.08
N ILE A 102 -19.94 -32.83 12.95
CA ILE A 102 -18.58 -33.38 13.04
C ILE A 102 -18.61 -34.81 13.58
N ASP A 103 -19.48 -35.11 14.55
CA ASP A 103 -19.66 -36.48 15.07
C ASP A 103 -20.06 -37.46 13.95
N THR A 104 -21.02 -37.09 13.11
CA THR A 104 -21.45 -37.92 11.97
C THR A 104 -20.29 -38.10 10.98
N ILE A 105 -19.55 -37.05 10.65
CA ILE A 105 -18.42 -37.14 9.70
C ILE A 105 -17.32 -38.06 10.23
N VAL A 106 -16.95 -37.91 11.50
CA VAL A 106 -15.89 -38.70 12.14
C VAL A 106 -16.30 -40.17 12.32
N ARG A 107 -17.58 -40.45 12.62
CA ARG A 107 -18.10 -41.82 12.76
C ARG A 107 -18.25 -42.54 11.43
N GLU A 108 -18.81 -41.87 10.43
CA GLU A 108 -19.19 -42.50 9.16
C GLU A 108 -18.04 -42.51 8.14
N PHE A 109 -17.18 -41.49 8.12
CA PHE A 109 -16.15 -41.32 7.07
C PHE A 109 -14.70 -41.36 7.59
N LEU A 110 -14.50 -41.48 8.90
CA LEU A 110 -13.20 -41.76 9.54
C LEU A 110 -13.30 -42.86 10.61
N PRO A 111 -13.90 -44.03 10.30
CA PRO A 111 -13.96 -45.13 11.24
C PRO A 111 -12.59 -45.76 11.44
N THR A 112 -12.35 -46.29 12.63
CA THR A 112 -11.14 -47.09 12.94
C THR A 112 -11.28 -48.55 12.51
N ARG A 113 -12.48 -49.00 12.11
CA ARG A 113 -12.74 -50.35 11.60
C ARG A 113 -13.71 -50.25 10.44
N TRP A 114 -13.40 -50.88 9.32
CA TRP A 114 -14.28 -50.97 8.16
C TRP A 114 -14.30 -52.39 7.60
N ASP A 115 -15.40 -52.75 6.95
CA ASP A 115 -15.54 -54.08 6.34
C ASP A 115 -14.72 -54.17 5.04
N PRO A 116 -13.85 -55.19 4.90
CA PRO A 116 -12.94 -55.32 3.76
C PRO A 116 -13.63 -55.56 2.41
N HIS A 117 -14.85 -56.12 2.42
CA HIS A 117 -15.60 -56.46 1.21
C HIS A 117 -16.15 -55.24 0.44
N VAL A 118 -16.14 -54.05 1.04
CA VAL A 118 -16.59 -52.80 0.38
C VAL A 118 -15.44 -52.14 -0.40
N ALA A 119 -14.19 -52.54 -0.16
CA ALA A 119 -12.97 -51.91 -0.66
C ALA A 119 -12.15 -52.81 -1.60
N GLU A 120 -12.75 -53.82 -2.24
CA GLU A 120 -12.07 -54.63 -3.24
C GLU A 120 -11.80 -53.85 -4.55
N PRO A 121 -10.59 -53.94 -5.13
CA PRO A 121 -10.27 -53.33 -6.42
C PRO A 121 -11.14 -53.93 -7.53
N GLY A 122 -12.05 -53.14 -8.10
CA GLY A 122 -12.86 -53.52 -9.26
C GLY A 122 -14.38 -53.46 -9.07
N CYS A 123 -14.88 -53.23 -7.85
CA CYS A 123 -16.30 -52.90 -7.62
C CYS A 123 -16.51 -51.38 -7.52
N LEU A 124 -17.55 -50.87 -8.18
CA LEU A 124 -18.05 -49.52 -7.94
C LEU A 124 -18.54 -49.46 -6.49
N LEU A 125 -17.92 -48.61 -5.66
CA LEU A 125 -18.38 -48.35 -4.29
C LEU A 125 -19.87 -48.03 -4.30
N THR A 126 -20.73 -48.92 -3.80
CA THR A 126 -22.18 -48.70 -3.70
C THR A 126 -22.53 -47.71 -2.58
N SER A 127 -21.66 -47.53 -1.59
CA SER A 127 -21.78 -46.48 -0.56
C SER A 127 -20.42 -46.15 0.09
N LEU A 128 -20.13 -44.86 0.33
CA LEU A 128 -18.95 -44.39 1.09
C LEU A 128 -19.13 -44.42 2.62
N HIS A 129 -20.33 -44.74 3.10
CA HIS A 129 -20.65 -44.81 4.52
C HIS A 129 -19.94 -46.00 5.17
N GLY A 130 -19.15 -45.74 6.22
CA GLY A 130 -18.38 -46.76 6.95
C GLY A 130 -16.98 -47.04 6.39
N VAL A 131 -16.51 -46.27 5.39
CA VAL A 131 -15.16 -46.39 4.83
C VAL A 131 -14.38 -45.10 5.07
N ALA A 132 -13.09 -45.21 5.41
CA ALA A 132 -12.24 -44.05 5.61
C ALA A 132 -11.97 -43.31 4.29
N CYS A 133 -12.20 -42.00 4.28
CA CYS A 133 -12.07 -41.17 3.08
C CYS A 133 -11.04 -40.04 3.28
N ALA A 134 -10.16 -39.85 2.29
CA ALA A 134 -9.15 -38.78 2.32
C ALA A 134 -9.80 -37.38 2.27
N ALA A 135 -10.96 -37.23 1.63
CA ALA A 135 -11.70 -35.97 1.59
C ALA A 135 -12.22 -35.56 2.98
N ALA A 136 -12.64 -36.53 3.80
CA ALA A 136 -13.06 -36.27 5.18
C ALA A 136 -11.86 -35.87 6.06
N MET A 137 -10.70 -36.56 5.91
CA MET A 137 -9.47 -36.19 6.61
C MET A 137 -9.02 -34.76 6.23
N LYS A 138 -9.11 -34.41 4.95
CA LYS A 138 -8.84 -33.06 4.45
C LYS A 138 -9.76 -32.01 5.06
N PHE A 139 -11.05 -32.29 5.19
CA PHE A 139 -12.01 -31.40 5.85
C PHE A 139 -11.62 -31.15 7.31
N ILE A 140 -11.31 -32.22 8.07
CA ILE A 140 -10.87 -32.08 9.47
C ILE A 140 -9.55 -31.30 9.58
N ARG A 141 -8.60 -31.53 8.67
CA ARG A 141 -7.36 -30.72 8.58
C ARG A 141 -7.65 -29.23 8.40
N VAL A 142 -8.58 -28.89 7.50
CA VAL A 142 -8.95 -27.50 7.27
C VAL A 142 -9.64 -26.90 8.49
N LEU A 143 -10.54 -27.63 9.16
CA LEU A 143 -11.13 -27.16 10.42
C LEU A 143 -10.09 -26.95 11.53
N ALA A 144 -9.10 -27.84 11.63
CA ALA A 144 -7.97 -27.67 12.55
C ALA A 144 -7.15 -26.41 12.22
N SER A 145 -6.94 -26.11 10.92
CA SER A 145 -6.24 -24.88 10.51
C SER A 145 -6.94 -23.59 10.93
N GLY A 146 -8.25 -23.63 11.22
CA GLY A 146 -9.04 -22.48 11.68
C GLY A 146 -8.68 -21.95 13.06
N GLY A 147 -7.95 -22.71 13.89
CA GLY A 147 -7.34 -22.18 15.10
C GLY A 147 -6.90 -23.21 16.13
N ARG A 148 -6.10 -22.76 17.11
CA ARG A 148 -5.60 -23.60 18.21
C ARG A 148 -6.72 -24.24 19.05
N ASN A 149 -7.77 -23.47 19.33
CA ASN A 149 -8.94 -23.94 20.12
C ASN A 149 -9.78 -24.95 19.33
N ALA A 150 -9.94 -24.73 18.02
CA ALA A 150 -10.60 -25.67 17.12
C ALA A 150 -9.86 -27.01 17.07
N THR A 151 -8.54 -26.98 16.93
CA THR A 151 -7.69 -28.18 16.93
C THR A 151 -7.78 -28.93 18.26
N ALA A 152 -7.71 -28.24 19.41
CA ALA A 152 -7.86 -28.86 20.72
C ALA A 152 -9.21 -29.56 20.89
N ARG A 153 -10.30 -28.90 20.44
CA ARG A 153 -11.65 -29.49 20.43
C ARG A 153 -11.70 -30.73 19.54
N LEU A 154 -11.11 -30.69 18.34
CA LEU A 154 -11.06 -31.83 17.41
C LEU A 154 -10.30 -33.02 17.99
N LEU A 155 -9.14 -32.78 18.60
CA LEU A 155 -8.31 -33.83 19.18
C LEU A 155 -8.94 -34.49 20.40
N ASN A 156 -9.48 -33.69 21.32
CA ASN A 156 -9.96 -34.18 22.61
C ASN A 156 -11.43 -34.62 22.60
N LYS A 157 -12.33 -33.85 21.96
CA LYS A 157 -13.77 -34.14 21.97
C LYS A 157 -14.18 -35.22 20.96
N PHE A 158 -13.50 -35.26 19.81
CA PHE A 158 -13.84 -36.18 18.71
C PHE A 158 -12.83 -37.33 18.56
N GLU A 159 -11.96 -37.54 19.56
CA GLU A 159 -10.96 -38.61 19.58
C GLU A 159 -10.13 -38.69 18.28
N MET A 160 -9.76 -37.55 17.70
CA MET A 160 -8.94 -37.54 16.48
C MET A 160 -7.50 -37.99 16.76
N LYS A 161 -7.04 -37.92 18.02
CA LYS A 161 -5.71 -38.38 18.44
C LYS A 161 -5.50 -39.88 18.18
N SER A 162 -6.47 -40.74 18.54
CA SER A 162 -6.40 -42.19 18.33
C SER A 162 -6.47 -42.57 16.85
N ARG A 163 -7.29 -41.85 16.08
CA ARG A 163 -7.42 -42.03 14.63
C ARG A 163 -6.14 -41.63 13.90
N LEU A 164 -5.53 -40.50 14.28
CA LEU A 164 -4.26 -40.05 13.72
C LEU A 164 -3.17 -41.11 13.90
N ILE A 165 -3.00 -41.65 15.12
CA ILE A 165 -2.01 -42.70 15.40
C ILE A 165 -2.16 -43.87 14.42
N ARG A 166 -3.38 -44.37 14.23
CA ARG A 166 -3.65 -45.49 13.33
C ARG A 166 -3.22 -45.17 11.89
N PHE A 167 -3.71 -44.06 11.34
CA PHE A 167 -3.45 -43.68 9.95
C PHE A 167 -2.00 -43.26 9.67
N THR A 168 -1.23 -42.91 10.70
CA THR A 168 0.21 -42.61 10.58
C THR A 168 1.12 -43.81 10.85
N ALA A 169 0.67 -44.79 11.64
CA ALA A 169 1.49 -45.94 12.04
C ALA A 169 1.34 -47.14 11.10
N GLU A 170 0.17 -47.33 10.47
CA GLU A 170 -0.06 -48.38 9.48
C GLU A 170 0.52 -47.99 8.11
N ASP A 171 1.22 -48.92 7.46
CA ASP A 171 1.72 -48.69 6.11
C ASP A 171 0.56 -48.58 5.11
N PRO A 172 0.65 -47.71 4.08
CA PRO A 172 -0.41 -47.52 3.08
C PRO A 172 -0.72 -48.78 2.25
N GLN A 173 0.13 -49.80 2.33
CA GLN A 173 -0.08 -51.11 1.69
C GLN A 173 -0.93 -52.05 2.56
N ASP A 174 -0.89 -51.87 3.88
CA ASP A 174 -1.61 -52.70 4.85
C ASP A 174 -3.01 -52.14 5.16
N LEU A 175 -3.26 -50.89 4.76
CA LEU A 175 -4.58 -50.29 4.74
C LEU A 175 -5.44 -50.99 3.68
N LEU A 176 -6.50 -51.67 4.14
CA LEU A 176 -7.50 -52.40 3.31
C LEU A 176 -8.36 -51.42 2.48
N LEU A 177 -7.72 -50.65 1.61
CA LEU A 177 -8.25 -49.61 0.74
C LEU A 177 -7.52 -49.62 -0.61
N PRO A 178 -8.08 -49.02 -1.67
CA PRO A 178 -7.35 -48.78 -2.90
C PRO A 178 -6.05 -48.01 -2.63
N ARG A 179 -4.94 -48.47 -3.21
CA ARG A 179 -3.58 -47.94 -2.96
C ARG A 179 -3.49 -46.41 -3.09
N GLU A 180 -4.16 -45.83 -4.08
CA GLU A 180 -4.17 -44.38 -4.29
C GLU A 180 -4.87 -43.64 -3.15
N GLU A 181 -6.00 -44.14 -2.68
CA GLU A 181 -6.76 -43.52 -1.59
C GLU A 181 -6.06 -43.72 -0.24
N ALA A 182 -5.44 -44.89 -0.01
CA ALA A 182 -4.61 -45.14 1.17
C ALA A 182 -3.42 -44.17 1.27
N ILE A 183 -2.71 -43.93 0.16
CA ILE A 183 -1.62 -42.94 0.10
C ILE A 183 -2.15 -41.52 0.33
N ARG A 184 -3.30 -41.16 -0.25
CA ARG A 184 -3.90 -39.83 -0.05
C ARG A 184 -4.35 -39.62 1.39
N LEU A 185 -4.94 -40.64 2.01
CA LEU A 185 -5.40 -40.62 3.38
C LEU A 185 -4.22 -40.48 4.35
N SER A 186 -3.17 -41.28 4.20
CA SER A 186 -1.96 -41.18 5.03
C SER A 186 -1.29 -39.81 4.85
N THR A 187 -1.20 -39.31 3.62
CA THR A 187 -0.67 -37.96 3.34
C THR A 187 -1.49 -36.88 4.03
N GLU A 188 -2.82 -36.94 3.98
CA GLU A 188 -3.68 -35.98 4.67
C GLU A 188 -3.62 -36.13 6.20
N ALA A 189 -3.41 -37.34 6.73
CA ALA A 189 -3.18 -37.58 8.15
C ALA A 189 -1.87 -36.95 8.63
N PHE A 190 -0.76 -37.13 7.89
CA PHE A 190 0.51 -36.45 8.18
C PHE A 190 0.37 -34.94 8.08
N ARG A 191 -0.40 -34.42 7.13
CA ARG A 191 -0.68 -32.98 7.02
C ARG A 191 -1.53 -32.46 8.19
N LEU A 192 -2.51 -33.22 8.65
CA LEU A 192 -3.29 -32.89 9.85
C LEU A 192 -2.41 -32.89 11.09
N TRP A 193 -1.54 -33.88 11.23
CA TRP A 193 -0.56 -33.94 12.32
C TRP A 193 0.40 -32.75 12.27
N ALA A 194 0.90 -32.37 11.09
CA ALA A 194 1.75 -31.19 10.94
C ALA A 194 1.04 -29.90 11.39
N VAL A 195 -0.27 -29.75 11.10
CA VAL A 195 -1.06 -28.60 11.59
C VAL A 195 -1.20 -28.65 13.12
N ALA A 196 -1.50 -29.81 13.70
CA ALA A 196 -1.60 -29.96 15.15
C ALA A 196 -0.26 -29.67 15.86
N ALA A 197 0.84 -30.20 15.33
CA ALA A 197 2.19 -29.94 15.82
C ALA A 197 2.60 -28.46 15.65
N GLY A 198 2.10 -27.80 14.60
CA GLY A 198 2.23 -26.36 14.38
C GLY A 198 1.60 -25.50 15.48
N TYR A 199 0.63 -26.02 16.23
CA TYR A 199 0.07 -25.39 17.42
C TYR A 199 0.68 -25.90 18.74
N GLY A 200 1.69 -26.78 18.67
CA GLY A 200 2.25 -27.47 19.83
C GLY A 200 1.31 -28.51 20.43
N GLN A 201 0.34 -29.03 19.67
CA GLN A 201 -0.60 -30.07 20.10
C GLN A 201 -0.27 -31.41 19.43
N ALA A 202 -0.66 -32.52 20.06
CA ALA A 202 -0.41 -33.87 19.54
C ALA A 202 1.07 -34.21 19.29
N CYS A 203 1.99 -33.47 19.92
CA CYS A 203 3.42 -33.76 19.92
C CYS A 203 3.76 -35.00 20.75
N ASP A 204 2.92 -35.35 21.73
CA ASP A 204 3.08 -36.54 22.57
C ASP A 204 2.84 -37.85 21.82
N LEU A 205 2.33 -37.80 20.58
CA LEU A 205 2.09 -38.99 19.74
C LEU A 205 3.36 -39.80 19.46
N TYR A 206 4.53 -39.20 19.62
CA TYR A 206 5.84 -39.86 19.48
C TYR A 206 6.63 -39.93 20.82
N ARG A 207 6.05 -39.45 21.93
CA ARG A 207 6.67 -39.59 23.27
C ARG A 207 6.13 -40.85 23.93
N CYS A 208 7.05 -41.74 24.31
CA CYS A 208 6.78 -42.79 25.28
C CYS A 208 6.89 -42.17 26.68
N GLU A 209 5.73 -41.93 27.31
CA GLU A 209 5.42 -41.65 28.74
C GLU A 209 6.19 -40.59 29.57
N ASP A 210 5.40 -39.97 30.46
CA ASP A 210 5.73 -39.28 31.72
C ASP A 210 6.53 -37.97 31.70
N SER A 211 5.83 -36.84 31.54
CA SER A 211 6.03 -35.66 32.41
C SER A 211 5.02 -34.54 32.09
N GLU A 212 4.22 -34.20 33.09
CA GLU A 212 3.41 -32.98 33.14
C GLU A 212 4.32 -31.76 33.35
N GLN A 213 4.99 -31.31 32.29
CA GLN A 213 5.57 -29.97 32.21
C GLN A 213 5.54 -29.53 30.76
N ILE A 214 5.11 -28.29 30.54
CA ILE A 214 5.00 -27.62 29.22
C ILE A 214 6.21 -28.04 28.36
N PRO A 215 6.02 -28.72 27.23
CA PRO A 215 7.12 -29.48 26.66
C PRO A 215 8.13 -28.52 26.01
N PRO A 216 9.45 -28.68 26.27
CA PRO A 216 10.46 -28.23 25.31
C PRO A 216 10.19 -28.91 23.95
N PRO A 217 10.68 -28.35 22.82
CA PRO A 217 10.38 -28.87 21.49
C PRO A 217 10.53 -30.40 21.45
N PRO A 218 9.53 -31.13 20.96
CA PRO A 218 9.42 -32.60 21.10
C PRO A 218 10.49 -33.36 20.31
N ILE A 219 11.18 -32.69 19.38
CA ILE A 219 12.27 -33.22 18.60
C ILE A 219 13.48 -32.32 18.86
N THR A 220 14.55 -32.90 19.40
CA THR A 220 15.84 -32.20 19.43
C THR A 220 16.47 -32.36 18.04
N TRP A 221 17.03 -31.30 17.43
CA TRP A 221 17.65 -31.42 16.10
C TRP A 221 18.76 -32.47 16.02
N ASN A 222 19.30 -32.91 17.17
CA ASN A 222 20.19 -34.07 17.28
C ASN A 222 19.56 -35.35 16.70
N GLN A 223 18.26 -35.55 16.88
CA GLN A 223 17.51 -36.69 16.32
C GLN A 223 17.31 -36.57 14.79
N VAL A 224 17.39 -35.36 14.24
CA VAL A 224 17.18 -35.08 12.80
C VAL A 224 18.50 -34.91 12.05
N SER A 225 19.62 -34.76 12.77
CA SER A 225 20.98 -34.60 12.22
C SER A 225 21.38 -35.70 11.24
N GLY A 226 20.88 -36.94 11.42
CA GLY A 226 21.15 -38.07 10.53
C GLY A 226 20.62 -37.91 9.10
N LEU A 227 19.65 -37.00 8.86
CA LEU A 227 19.14 -36.71 7.52
C LEU A 227 20.08 -35.80 6.71
N LYS A 228 20.90 -34.98 7.39
CA LYS A 228 21.81 -34.03 6.75
C LYS A 228 22.76 -34.67 5.72
N PRO A 229 23.55 -35.72 6.04
CA PRO A 229 24.50 -36.29 5.08
C PRO A 229 23.80 -36.90 3.85
N PHE A 230 22.60 -37.47 4.03
CA PHE A 230 21.80 -37.97 2.92
C PHE A 230 21.37 -36.84 1.98
N LEU A 231 20.94 -35.71 2.54
CA LEU A 231 20.51 -34.53 1.78
C LEU A 231 21.68 -33.86 1.05
N GLU A 232 22.84 -33.72 1.69
CA GLU A 232 24.05 -33.18 1.06
C GLU A 232 24.52 -34.07 -0.10
N THR A 233 24.49 -35.39 0.09
CA THR A 233 24.85 -36.35 -0.96
C THR A 233 23.84 -36.29 -2.12
N SER A 234 22.56 -36.11 -1.82
CA SER A 234 21.52 -35.90 -2.83
C SER A 234 21.72 -34.58 -3.58
N MET A 235 22.12 -33.51 -2.89
CA MET A 235 22.46 -32.22 -3.49
C MET A 235 23.64 -32.28 -4.45
N LYS A 236 24.69 -33.03 -4.11
CA LYS A 236 25.80 -33.30 -5.03
C LYS A 236 25.36 -34.03 -6.30
N LYS A 237 24.40 -34.97 -6.18
CA LYS A 237 23.79 -35.63 -7.36
C LYS A 237 22.96 -34.65 -8.20
N PHE A 238 22.27 -33.68 -7.57
CA PHE A 238 21.47 -32.68 -8.32
C PHE A 238 22.33 -31.74 -9.16
N LEU A 239 23.55 -31.40 -8.72
CA LEU A 239 24.49 -30.62 -9.54
C LEU A 239 24.80 -31.27 -10.90
N GLN A 240 24.71 -32.60 -11.00
CA GLN A 240 24.92 -33.34 -12.24
C GLN A 240 23.66 -33.40 -13.12
N VAL A 241 22.47 -33.32 -12.50
CA VAL A 241 21.17 -33.51 -13.17
C VAL A 241 20.56 -32.19 -13.66
N ILE A 242 20.92 -31.05 -13.06
CA ILE A 242 20.36 -29.72 -13.39
C ILE A 242 20.66 -29.25 -14.83
N SER A 243 21.62 -29.89 -15.52
CA SER A 243 21.88 -29.71 -16.95
C SER A 243 20.76 -30.26 -17.85
N TRP A 244 19.91 -31.15 -17.32
CA TRP A 244 18.79 -31.77 -18.04
C TRP A 244 17.46 -31.14 -17.61
N THR A 245 16.83 -30.37 -18.50
CA THR A 245 15.66 -29.53 -18.21
C THR A 245 14.37 -30.31 -17.88
N GLU A 246 14.16 -31.48 -18.48
CA GLU A 246 12.93 -32.28 -18.28
C GLU A 246 12.93 -33.01 -16.93
N THR A 247 14.06 -33.60 -16.55
CA THR A 247 14.23 -34.27 -15.24
C THR A 247 14.29 -33.27 -14.10
N TRP A 248 14.85 -32.08 -14.35
CA TRP A 248 14.86 -30.98 -13.38
C TRP A 248 13.45 -30.52 -12.99
N GLN A 249 12.51 -30.37 -13.93
CA GLN A 249 11.14 -29.92 -13.63
C GLN A 249 10.40 -30.88 -12.69
N ILE A 250 10.68 -32.18 -12.78
CA ILE A 250 10.07 -33.20 -11.90
C ILE A 250 10.73 -33.17 -10.51
N LEU A 251 12.05 -32.95 -10.45
CA LEU A 251 12.82 -32.95 -9.21
C LEU A 251 12.78 -31.61 -8.46
N GLN A 252 12.41 -30.52 -9.12
CA GLN A 252 12.44 -29.16 -8.57
C GLN A 252 11.71 -29.01 -7.22
N PRO A 253 10.49 -29.57 -7.00
CA PRO A 253 9.84 -29.45 -5.69
C PRO A 253 10.62 -30.15 -4.58
N LEU A 254 11.20 -31.31 -4.88
CA LEU A 254 12.00 -32.09 -3.94
C LEU A 254 13.29 -31.35 -3.57
N THR A 255 14.03 -30.83 -4.55
CA THR A 255 15.24 -30.05 -4.29
C THR A 255 14.95 -28.78 -3.50
N THR A 256 13.83 -28.12 -3.79
CA THR A 256 13.35 -26.95 -3.03
C THR A 256 13.11 -27.31 -1.56
N THR A 257 12.46 -28.45 -1.28
CA THR A 257 12.23 -28.89 0.12
C THR A 257 13.52 -29.18 0.86
N TYR A 258 14.54 -29.73 0.19
CA TYR A 258 15.84 -29.99 0.81
C TYR A 258 16.58 -28.69 1.18
N MET A 259 16.53 -27.67 0.30
CA MET A 259 17.10 -26.36 0.57
C MET A 259 16.42 -25.66 1.75
N ILE A 260 15.08 -25.73 1.80
CA ILE A 260 14.31 -25.18 2.94
C ILE A 260 14.69 -25.91 4.23
N TYR A 261 14.74 -27.24 4.21
CA TYR A 261 15.14 -28.03 5.37
C TYR A 261 16.52 -27.62 5.88
N LEU A 262 17.53 -27.51 4.99
CA LEU A 262 18.87 -27.09 5.37
C LEU A 262 18.88 -25.65 5.92
N GLY A 263 18.12 -24.74 5.31
CA GLY A 263 18.00 -23.37 5.81
C GLY A 263 17.45 -23.31 7.23
N VAL A 264 16.36 -24.04 7.49
CA VAL A 264 15.76 -24.12 8.84
C VAL A 264 16.72 -24.81 9.81
N TYR A 265 17.34 -25.92 9.40
CA TYR A 265 18.33 -26.65 10.19
C TYR A 265 19.45 -25.70 10.67
N TYR A 266 20.12 -25.01 9.75
CA TYR A 266 21.20 -24.10 10.12
C TYR A 266 20.73 -22.92 10.98
N SER A 267 19.56 -22.33 10.68
CA SER A 267 19.01 -21.25 11.49
C SER A 267 18.78 -21.67 12.95
N ALA A 268 18.30 -22.90 13.16
CA ALA A 268 17.99 -23.43 14.48
C ALA A 268 19.20 -24.05 15.19
N CYS A 269 20.22 -24.52 14.45
CA CYS A 269 21.48 -25.02 15.01
C CYS A 269 22.16 -23.98 15.92
N SER A 270 22.06 -22.70 15.59
CA SER A 270 22.59 -21.60 16.41
C SER A 270 21.94 -21.47 17.79
N GLN A 271 20.72 -22.00 17.95
CA GLN A 271 19.94 -21.93 19.19
C GLN A 271 20.16 -23.15 20.10
N GLN A 272 20.96 -24.12 19.66
CA GLN A 272 21.17 -25.35 20.40
C GLN A 272 22.46 -25.34 21.24
N PRO A 273 22.40 -25.76 22.51
CA PRO A 273 23.58 -25.83 23.37
C PRO A 273 24.51 -27.01 23.03
N SER A 274 24.07 -27.96 22.18
CA SER A 274 24.79 -29.21 21.87
C SER A 274 25.68 -29.15 20.62
N VAL A 275 25.65 -28.07 19.85
CA VAL A 275 26.41 -27.96 18.59
C VAL A 275 27.67 -27.13 18.82
N ASN A 276 28.83 -27.67 18.47
CA ASN A 276 30.08 -26.92 18.47
C ASN A 276 30.03 -25.86 17.35
N PRO A 277 30.19 -24.57 17.66
CA PRO A 277 30.10 -23.50 16.67
C PRO A 277 31.22 -23.57 15.63
N VAL A 278 32.39 -24.09 15.99
CA VAL A 278 33.55 -24.24 15.08
C VAL A 278 33.28 -25.30 14.02
N ASP A 279 32.81 -26.48 14.43
CA ASP A 279 32.46 -27.56 13.49
C ASP A 279 31.35 -27.10 12.52
N CYS A 280 30.34 -26.39 13.03
CA CYS A 280 29.27 -25.85 12.19
C CYS A 280 29.79 -24.85 11.15
N ILE A 281 30.80 -24.03 11.49
CA ILE A 281 31.40 -23.08 10.55
C ILE A 281 32.18 -23.81 9.46
N GLU A 282 33.02 -24.79 9.82
CA GLU A 282 33.77 -25.57 8.82
C GLU A 282 32.84 -26.33 7.88
N GLU A 283 31.75 -26.89 8.41
CA GLU A 283 30.73 -27.57 7.62
C GLU A 283 30.04 -26.62 6.63
N LEU A 284 29.72 -25.39 7.07
CA LEU A 284 29.15 -24.37 6.20
C LEU A 284 30.13 -23.97 5.09
N GLU A 285 31.42 -23.85 5.40
CA GLU A 285 32.44 -23.57 4.38
C GLU A 285 32.56 -24.71 3.36
N ARG A 286 32.50 -25.97 3.80
CA ARG A 286 32.46 -27.15 2.91
C ARG A 286 31.20 -27.14 2.04
N LEU A 287 30.02 -26.90 2.61
CA LEU A 287 28.77 -26.82 1.85
C LEU A 287 28.79 -25.69 0.81
N THR A 288 29.30 -24.51 1.19
CA THR A 288 29.42 -23.38 0.28
C THR A 288 30.38 -23.67 -0.86
N SER A 289 31.56 -24.23 -0.56
CA SER A 289 32.59 -24.49 -1.57
C SER A 289 32.28 -25.70 -2.47
N GLU A 290 31.75 -26.78 -1.92
CA GLU A 290 31.48 -28.02 -2.66
C GLU A 290 30.15 -28.02 -3.40
N VAL A 291 29.15 -27.28 -2.91
CA VAL A 291 27.77 -27.38 -3.43
C VAL A 291 27.21 -26.04 -3.92
N LEU A 292 27.20 -25.00 -3.08
CA LEU A 292 26.50 -23.76 -3.42
C LEU A 292 27.23 -22.89 -4.45
N GLN A 293 28.55 -22.76 -4.36
CA GLN A 293 29.33 -21.98 -5.33
C GLN A 293 29.35 -22.63 -6.72
N PRO A 294 29.56 -23.95 -6.85
CA PRO A 294 29.39 -24.65 -8.13
C PRO A 294 27.98 -24.53 -8.69
N LEU A 295 26.94 -24.62 -7.85
CA LEU A 295 25.55 -24.43 -8.28
C LEU A 295 25.36 -23.03 -8.90
N LEU A 296 25.80 -21.97 -8.21
CA LEU A 296 25.66 -20.60 -8.67
C LEU A 296 26.40 -20.30 -9.99
N SER A 297 27.48 -21.03 -10.27
CA SER A 297 28.28 -20.86 -11.49
C SER A 297 27.74 -21.63 -12.71
N GLN A 298 26.70 -22.46 -12.54
CA GLN A 298 26.16 -23.25 -13.64
C GLN A 298 25.27 -22.41 -14.57
N PRO A 299 25.32 -22.65 -15.89
CA PRO A 299 24.52 -21.91 -16.88
C PRO A 299 23.00 -22.12 -16.71
N ALA A 300 22.59 -23.28 -16.18
CA ALA A 300 21.20 -23.56 -15.85
C ALA A 300 20.64 -22.63 -14.76
N MET A 301 21.48 -22.16 -13.83
CA MET A 301 21.05 -21.17 -12.84
C MET A 301 20.86 -19.80 -13.47
N HIS A 302 21.75 -19.38 -14.38
CA HIS A 302 21.59 -18.13 -15.11
C HIS A 302 20.29 -18.09 -15.93
N SER A 303 19.95 -19.17 -16.62
CA SER A 303 18.67 -19.26 -17.34
C SER A 303 17.46 -19.20 -16.40
N MET A 304 17.55 -19.75 -15.19
CA MET A 304 16.50 -19.61 -14.17
C MET A 304 16.33 -18.17 -13.67
N TRP A 305 17.42 -17.40 -13.53
CA TRP A 305 17.35 -15.97 -13.20
C TRP A 305 16.71 -15.16 -14.34
N ASP A 306 17.01 -15.49 -15.61
CA ASP A 306 16.40 -14.83 -16.77
C ASP A 306 14.90 -15.13 -16.90
N LEU A 307 14.48 -16.34 -16.47
CA LEU A 307 13.07 -16.75 -16.43
C LEU A 307 12.24 -16.03 -15.35
N LEU A 308 12.84 -15.25 -14.45
CA LEU A 308 12.10 -14.45 -13.46
C LEU A 308 11.21 -13.39 -14.11
N ARG A 309 11.73 -12.67 -15.12
CA ARG A 309 10.99 -11.62 -15.83
C ARG A 309 9.69 -12.13 -16.47
N PRO A 310 9.70 -13.20 -17.31
CA PRO A 310 8.49 -13.68 -17.96
C PRO A 310 7.50 -14.37 -17.01
N CYS A 311 7.98 -14.97 -15.92
CA CYS A 311 7.14 -15.69 -14.94
C CYS A 311 6.57 -14.79 -13.83
N SER A 312 7.07 -13.55 -13.71
CA SER A 312 6.67 -12.58 -12.68
C SER A 312 5.29 -11.99 -12.98
N ALA A 313 4.48 -11.86 -11.93
CA ALA A 313 3.19 -11.18 -12.00
C ALA A 313 3.34 -9.65 -12.06
N LEU A 314 4.41 -9.11 -11.48
CA LEU A 314 4.73 -7.68 -11.50
C LEU A 314 5.28 -7.21 -12.86
N CYS A 315 6.09 -8.03 -13.52
CA CYS A 315 6.69 -7.71 -14.82
C CYS A 315 5.79 -8.13 -16.00
N ASN A 316 4.90 -9.10 -15.79
CA ASN A 316 3.93 -9.57 -16.77
C ASN A 316 2.51 -9.68 -16.15
N PRO A 317 1.72 -8.59 -16.17
CA PRO A 317 0.40 -8.55 -15.52
C PRO A 317 -0.63 -9.50 -16.15
N LEU A 318 -0.39 -9.95 -17.40
CA LEU A 318 -1.25 -10.92 -18.09
C LEU A 318 -1.13 -12.34 -17.52
N SER A 319 -0.13 -12.62 -16.68
CA SER A 319 0.07 -13.93 -16.05
C SER A 319 -0.94 -14.23 -14.93
N CYS A 320 -1.60 -13.21 -14.38
CA CYS A 320 -2.50 -13.31 -13.22
C CYS A 320 -3.91 -12.75 -13.47
N SER A 321 -4.36 -12.66 -14.73
CA SER A 321 -5.71 -12.18 -15.02
C SER A 321 -6.77 -13.18 -14.53
N PRO A 322 -7.83 -12.71 -13.84
CA PRO A 322 -8.92 -13.59 -13.43
C PRO A 322 -9.67 -14.13 -14.65
N ALA A 323 -10.09 -15.40 -14.60
CA ALA A 323 -11.00 -15.95 -15.60
C ALA A 323 -12.34 -15.18 -15.58
N PRO A 324 -12.97 -14.95 -16.75
CA PRO A 324 -14.20 -14.15 -16.86
C PRO A 324 -15.40 -14.69 -16.07
N GLU A 325 -15.36 -15.95 -15.61
CA GLU A 325 -16.43 -16.62 -14.85
C GLU A 325 -16.13 -16.79 -13.34
N SER A 326 -15.03 -16.24 -12.82
CA SER A 326 -14.68 -16.42 -11.40
C SER A 326 -15.42 -15.47 -10.47
N VAL A 327 -16.15 -16.03 -9.49
CA VAL A 327 -16.84 -15.25 -8.44
C VAL A 327 -15.84 -14.86 -7.35
N PHE A 328 -15.78 -13.57 -7.00
CA PHE A 328 -14.81 -13.00 -6.05
C PHE A 328 -14.83 -13.64 -4.65
N SER A 329 -15.99 -14.18 -4.21
CA SER A 329 -16.22 -14.73 -2.88
C SER A 329 -15.91 -16.22 -2.74
N ILE A 330 -15.59 -16.92 -3.84
CA ILE A 330 -15.15 -18.33 -3.77
C ILE A 330 -13.63 -18.35 -3.77
N VAL A 331 -13.05 -19.02 -2.77
CA VAL A 331 -11.60 -19.32 -2.64
C VAL A 331 -11.16 -20.29 -3.74
N SER A 332 -11.26 -19.84 -4.99
CA SER A 332 -10.50 -20.35 -6.10
C SER A 332 -9.43 -19.31 -6.37
N LEU A 333 -8.17 -19.72 -6.53
CA LEU A 333 -7.08 -18.78 -6.84
C LEU A 333 -7.25 -18.12 -8.22
N SER A 334 -8.41 -18.26 -8.88
CA SER A 334 -8.85 -17.62 -10.14
C SER A 334 -7.84 -17.63 -11.30
N CYS A 335 -6.82 -18.49 -11.26
CA CYS A 335 -5.86 -18.72 -12.34
C CYS A 335 -6.27 -19.90 -13.25
N THR A 336 -7.57 -20.09 -13.50
CA THR A 336 -8.07 -21.17 -14.36
C THR A 336 -8.27 -20.75 -15.81
N GLY A 337 -8.00 -19.48 -16.17
CA GLY A 337 -7.78 -19.10 -17.56
C GLY A 337 -6.48 -19.74 -18.04
N GLY A 338 -6.57 -20.64 -19.03
CA GLY A 338 -5.52 -21.54 -19.51
C GLY A 338 -4.08 -21.07 -19.24
N LYS A 339 -3.39 -21.80 -18.37
CA LYS A 339 -1.99 -21.55 -17.97
C LYS A 339 -1.14 -21.19 -19.20
N PRO A 340 -0.65 -19.95 -19.37
CA PRO A 340 0.55 -19.79 -20.17
C PRO A 340 1.66 -20.63 -19.49
N PRO A 341 2.57 -21.26 -20.24
CA PRO A 341 3.62 -22.11 -19.69
C PRO A 341 4.58 -21.36 -18.73
N LEU A 342 4.48 -20.02 -18.66
CA LEU A 342 5.29 -19.10 -17.86
C LEU A 342 4.36 -18.33 -16.91
N SER A 343 3.95 -18.96 -15.81
CA SER A 343 3.16 -18.34 -14.74
C SER A 343 3.82 -18.63 -13.40
N LEU A 344 3.56 -17.79 -12.39
CA LEU A 344 4.18 -17.87 -11.07
C LEU A 344 3.95 -19.22 -10.35
N VAL A 345 2.83 -19.90 -10.63
CA VAL A 345 2.46 -21.22 -10.08
C VAL A 345 2.69 -22.36 -11.09
N GLY A 346 3.20 -22.04 -12.28
CA GLY A 346 3.53 -23.03 -13.30
C GLY A 346 4.67 -23.95 -12.84
N SER A 347 4.68 -25.19 -13.34
CA SER A 347 5.76 -26.17 -13.10
C SER A 347 7.12 -25.75 -13.67
N LYS A 348 7.15 -24.68 -14.48
CA LYS A 348 8.37 -24.07 -15.04
C LYS A 348 8.82 -22.82 -14.27
N SER A 349 8.12 -22.45 -13.18
CA SER A 349 8.45 -21.25 -12.42
C SER A 349 9.73 -21.44 -11.59
N PRO A 350 10.73 -20.54 -11.69
CA PRO A 350 11.96 -20.66 -10.90
C PRO A 350 11.80 -20.11 -9.46
N PHE A 351 10.71 -19.40 -9.16
CA PHE A 351 10.48 -18.70 -7.89
C PHE A 351 10.63 -19.56 -6.63
N PRO A 352 10.00 -20.75 -6.51
CA PRO A 352 10.10 -21.54 -5.26
C PRO A 352 11.54 -21.96 -4.95
N PHE A 353 12.27 -22.40 -5.97
CA PHE A 353 13.64 -22.87 -5.83
C PHE A 353 14.60 -21.71 -5.52
N LEU A 354 14.51 -20.60 -6.25
CA LEU A 354 15.36 -19.43 -6.03
C LEU A 354 15.11 -18.78 -4.67
N THR A 355 13.86 -18.74 -4.21
CA THR A 355 13.52 -18.24 -2.87
C THR A 355 14.13 -19.13 -1.79
N ALA A 356 14.05 -20.45 -1.93
CA ALA A 356 14.67 -21.39 -0.99
C ALA A 356 16.20 -21.29 -0.98
N LEU A 357 16.83 -21.08 -2.14
CA LEU A 357 18.27 -20.86 -2.24
C LEU A 357 18.69 -19.56 -1.53
N LEU A 358 17.97 -18.46 -1.76
CA LEU A 358 18.26 -17.19 -1.08
C LEU A 358 18.02 -17.28 0.44
N PHE A 359 16.99 -18.00 0.89
CA PHE A 359 16.75 -18.27 2.31
C PHE A 359 17.90 -19.06 2.95
N LEU A 360 18.42 -20.08 2.26
CA LEU A 360 19.59 -20.83 2.73
C LEU A 360 20.82 -19.92 2.81
N ILE A 361 21.10 -19.12 1.77
CA ILE A 361 22.23 -18.17 1.77
C ILE A 361 22.07 -17.15 2.90
N ASP A 362 20.86 -16.63 3.14
CA ASP A 362 20.59 -15.70 4.23
C ASP A 362 20.87 -16.34 5.61
N SER A 363 20.46 -17.59 5.80
CA SER A 363 20.73 -18.35 7.03
C SER A 363 22.23 -18.59 7.24
N ILE A 364 22.97 -18.97 6.18
CA ILE A 364 24.42 -19.19 6.23
C ILE A 364 25.17 -17.89 6.54
N THR A 365 24.80 -16.79 5.86
CA THR A 365 25.44 -15.48 6.07
C THR A 365 25.12 -14.85 7.43
N HIS A 366 23.98 -15.21 8.04
CA HIS A 366 23.66 -14.82 9.41
C HIS A 366 24.64 -15.45 10.42
N ILE A 367 25.02 -16.72 10.21
CA ILE A 367 25.92 -17.46 11.08
C ILE A 367 27.38 -17.10 10.79
N HIS A 368 27.77 -17.06 9.51
CA HIS A 368 29.15 -16.85 9.10
C HIS A 368 29.33 -15.60 8.23
N LYS A 369 29.68 -14.49 8.89
CA LYS A 369 29.92 -13.18 8.25
C LYS A 369 31.05 -13.20 7.20
N GLY A 370 32.03 -14.09 7.34
CA GLY A 370 33.16 -14.20 6.40
C GLY A 370 32.78 -14.75 5.02
N LEU A 371 31.64 -15.44 4.88
CA LEU A 371 31.19 -16.01 3.59
C LEU A 371 30.38 -15.01 2.76
N ILE A 372 30.02 -13.85 3.32
CA ILE A 372 29.23 -12.80 2.65
C ILE A 372 29.89 -12.38 1.31
N SER A 373 31.20 -12.19 1.29
CA SER A 373 31.95 -11.80 0.09
C SER A 373 31.83 -12.81 -1.07
N LYS A 374 31.70 -14.11 -0.78
CA LYS A 374 31.58 -15.18 -1.78
C LYS A 374 30.23 -15.16 -2.50
N TYR A 375 29.19 -14.59 -1.87
CA TYR A 375 27.84 -14.48 -2.44
C TYR A 375 27.56 -13.14 -3.13
N SER A 376 28.54 -12.24 -3.18
CA SER A 376 28.46 -10.95 -3.91
C SER A 376 28.10 -11.11 -5.40
N SER A 377 28.50 -12.24 -5.98
CA SER A 377 28.21 -12.61 -7.37
C SER A 377 26.71 -12.73 -7.63
N VAL A 378 25.90 -13.16 -6.66
CA VAL A 378 24.44 -13.39 -6.81
C VAL A 378 23.70 -12.07 -7.09
N LEU A 379 24.00 -11.02 -6.34
CA LEU A 379 23.42 -9.69 -6.57
C LEU A 379 23.92 -9.05 -7.87
N SER A 380 25.05 -9.55 -8.40
CA SER A 380 25.64 -9.04 -9.62
C SER A 380 25.04 -9.62 -10.90
N ILE A 381 24.25 -10.71 -10.81
CA ILE A 381 23.61 -11.41 -11.93
C ILE A 381 22.66 -10.47 -12.67
N GLU A 382 22.82 -10.42 -14.00
CA GLU A 382 22.03 -9.53 -14.88
C GLU A 382 20.53 -9.83 -14.81
N GLY A 383 20.11 -11.09 -14.92
CA GLY A 383 18.68 -11.46 -14.85
C GLY A 383 17.96 -11.01 -13.57
N LEU A 384 18.63 -11.06 -12.41
CA LEU A 384 18.08 -10.57 -11.14
C LEU A 384 17.99 -9.03 -11.11
N LYS A 385 19.02 -8.33 -11.58
CA LYS A 385 19.03 -6.86 -11.66
C LYS A 385 17.93 -6.35 -12.60
N ASP A 386 17.80 -6.99 -13.75
CA ASP A 386 16.79 -6.69 -14.77
C ASP A 386 15.37 -6.90 -14.25
N TYR A 387 15.15 -8.00 -13.52
CA TYR A 387 13.92 -8.28 -12.84
C TYR A 387 13.61 -7.21 -11.78
N LEU A 388 14.56 -6.91 -10.89
CA LEU A 388 14.38 -5.92 -9.85
C LEU A 388 14.08 -4.54 -10.44
N HIS A 389 14.83 -4.10 -11.46
CA HIS A 389 14.65 -2.81 -12.12
C HIS A 389 13.24 -2.63 -12.72
N GLN A 390 12.70 -3.68 -13.34
CA GLN A 390 11.35 -3.64 -13.90
C GLN A 390 10.28 -3.75 -12.81
N SER A 391 10.50 -4.56 -11.78
CA SER A 391 9.52 -4.84 -10.73
C SER A 391 9.09 -3.59 -9.95
N TRP A 392 9.99 -2.64 -9.70
CA TRP A 392 9.63 -1.42 -8.96
C TRP A 392 9.03 -0.33 -9.86
N GLN A 393 9.28 -0.38 -11.16
CA GLN A 393 8.75 0.60 -12.14
C GLN A 393 7.32 0.27 -12.57
N THR A 394 6.94 -1.01 -12.56
CA THR A 394 5.57 -1.40 -12.90
C THR A 394 4.62 -1.06 -11.75
N ALA A 395 3.47 -0.49 -12.11
CA ALA A 395 2.37 -0.27 -11.17
C ALA A 395 1.89 -1.61 -10.59
N PRO A 396 1.36 -1.63 -9.35
CA PRO A 396 0.84 -2.87 -8.77
C PRO A 396 -0.24 -3.46 -9.70
N PRO A 397 -0.16 -4.77 -10.04
CA PRO A 397 -1.14 -5.38 -10.94
C PRO A 397 -2.54 -5.35 -10.30
N SER A 398 -3.57 -5.10 -11.09
CA SER A 398 -4.97 -5.15 -10.65
C SER A 398 -5.40 -6.60 -10.45
N VAL A 399 -5.03 -7.17 -9.31
CA VAL A 399 -5.25 -8.57 -8.96
C VAL A 399 -6.44 -8.67 -8.00
N THR A 400 -7.24 -9.74 -8.09
CA THR A 400 -8.32 -9.97 -7.14
C THR A 400 -7.74 -10.25 -5.75
N PRO A 401 -8.44 -9.90 -4.64
CA PRO A 401 -7.92 -10.12 -3.29
C PRO A 401 -7.44 -11.56 -3.02
N ALA A 402 -8.11 -12.56 -3.59
CA ALA A 402 -7.74 -13.97 -3.46
C ALA A 402 -6.48 -14.35 -4.26
N SER A 403 -6.28 -13.78 -5.44
CA SER A 403 -5.08 -14.04 -6.27
C SER A 403 -3.89 -13.17 -5.86
N ALA A 404 -4.10 -12.12 -5.06
CA ALA A 404 -3.03 -11.32 -4.48
C ALA A 404 -2.07 -12.18 -3.63
N TRP A 405 -2.58 -13.22 -2.95
CA TRP A 405 -1.76 -14.17 -2.19
C TRP A 405 -0.66 -14.86 -2.99
N MET A 406 -0.81 -15.01 -4.30
CA MET A 406 0.26 -15.57 -5.14
C MET A 406 1.48 -14.64 -5.18
N LEU A 407 1.27 -13.32 -5.12
CA LEU A 407 2.34 -12.32 -5.09
C LEU A 407 3.22 -12.45 -3.83
N ARG A 408 2.74 -13.12 -2.78
CA ARG A 408 3.53 -13.39 -1.57
C ARG A 408 4.85 -14.10 -1.86
N HIS A 409 4.85 -15.07 -2.78
CA HIS A 409 6.07 -15.79 -3.15
C HIS A 409 7.09 -14.86 -3.84
N GLU A 410 6.59 -13.92 -4.65
CA GLU A 410 7.40 -12.92 -5.32
C GLU A 410 7.98 -11.90 -4.32
N TYR A 411 7.17 -11.44 -3.37
CA TYR A 411 7.59 -10.54 -2.30
C TYR A 411 8.63 -11.17 -1.37
N HIS A 412 8.51 -12.47 -1.06
CA HIS A 412 9.53 -13.18 -0.28
C HIS A 412 10.87 -13.28 -1.03
N LEU A 413 10.86 -13.53 -2.35
CA LEU A 413 12.09 -13.52 -3.16
C LEU A 413 12.78 -12.14 -3.09
N GLN A 414 12.01 -11.07 -3.27
CA GLN A 414 12.51 -9.69 -3.19
C GLN A 414 13.07 -9.40 -1.80
N TYR A 415 12.36 -9.81 -0.74
CA TYR A 415 12.82 -9.66 0.63
C TYR A 415 14.17 -10.34 0.88
N PHE A 416 14.34 -11.61 0.51
CA PHE A 416 15.62 -12.30 0.73
C PHE A 416 16.76 -11.72 -0.12
N ALA A 417 16.46 -11.23 -1.32
CA ALA A 417 17.45 -10.49 -2.12
C ALA A 417 17.88 -9.19 -1.41
N LEU A 418 16.94 -8.46 -0.80
CA LEU A 418 17.21 -7.25 -0.01
C LEU A 418 17.95 -7.56 1.30
N ALA A 419 17.60 -8.65 1.99
CA ALA A 419 18.26 -9.10 3.21
C ALA A 419 19.75 -9.47 2.96
N LEU A 420 20.04 -10.11 1.83
CA LEU A 420 21.41 -10.33 1.37
C LEU A 420 22.10 -8.98 1.09
N ALA A 421 21.45 -8.09 0.35
CA ALA A 421 21.94 -6.75 0.06
C ALA A 421 22.31 -5.95 1.33
N ARG A 422 21.49 -6.02 2.39
CA ARG A 422 21.78 -5.43 3.72
C ARG A 422 23.10 -5.94 4.29
N LYS A 423 23.30 -7.26 4.28
CA LYS A 423 24.51 -7.88 4.82
C LYS A 423 25.76 -7.52 3.99
N MET A 424 25.61 -7.31 2.68
CA MET A 424 26.69 -6.91 1.78
C MET A 424 27.12 -5.45 1.97
N ALA A 425 26.18 -4.53 2.27
CA ALA A 425 26.41 -3.09 2.36
C ALA A 425 27.50 -2.71 3.37
N GLY A 426 27.58 -3.44 4.50
CA GLY A 426 28.62 -3.22 5.52
C GLY A 426 29.97 -3.90 5.23
N THR A 427 30.07 -4.78 4.22
CA THR A 427 31.27 -5.62 3.97
C THR A 427 31.98 -5.36 2.65
N CYS A 428 31.31 -4.80 1.63
CA CYS A 428 31.86 -4.65 0.29
C CYS A 428 31.95 -3.17 -0.16
N PRO A 429 33.13 -2.71 -0.65
CA PRO A 429 33.34 -1.30 -1.03
C PRO A 429 32.63 -0.88 -2.34
N ASP A 430 32.35 -1.82 -3.26
CA ASP A 430 31.75 -1.52 -4.59
C ASP A 430 30.21 -1.48 -4.60
N TYR A 431 29.57 -1.61 -3.43
CA TYR A 431 28.12 -1.78 -3.32
C TYR A 431 27.30 -0.51 -3.67
N SER A 432 27.94 0.66 -3.70
CA SER A 432 27.29 1.96 -3.96
C SER A 432 26.51 2.01 -5.29
N ARG A 433 26.93 1.25 -6.31
CA ARG A 433 26.27 1.20 -7.62
C ARG A 433 24.90 0.51 -7.59
N HIS A 434 24.67 -0.38 -6.63
CA HIS A 434 23.45 -1.17 -6.51
C HIS A 434 22.54 -0.69 -5.37
N ALA A 435 23.10 0.06 -4.41
CA ALA A 435 22.40 0.62 -3.27
C ALA A 435 21.12 1.38 -3.64
N SER A 436 21.14 2.24 -4.66
CA SER A 436 19.99 3.04 -5.08
C SER A 436 18.84 2.19 -5.62
N LEU A 437 19.15 1.15 -6.40
CA LEU A 437 18.17 0.22 -6.94
C LEU A 437 17.53 -0.62 -5.82
N HIS A 438 18.34 -1.14 -4.90
CA HIS A 438 17.82 -1.92 -3.76
C HIS A 438 16.95 -1.06 -2.85
N HIS A 439 17.30 0.21 -2.64
CA HIS A 439 16.45 1.15 -1.91
C HIS A 439 15.12 1.38 -2.63
N CYS A 440 15.10 1.63 -3.94
CA CYS A 440 13.85 1.75 -4.71
C CYS A 440 12.94 0.53 -4.58
N VAL A 441 13.51 -0.68 -4.66
CA VAL A 441 12.77 -1.94 -4.52
C VAL A 441 12.22 -2.07 -3.10
N ALA A 442 12.99 -1.77 -2.07
CA ALA A 442 12.53 -1.80 -0.68
C ALA A 442 11.32 -0.87 -0.45
N MET A 443 11.40 0.35 -0.99
CA MET A 443 10.30 1.33 -0.91
C MET A 443 9.04 0.87 -1.65
N ALA A 444 9.21 0.26 -2.84
CA ALA A 444 8.09 -0.30 -3.59
C ALA A 444 7.50 -1.53 -2.88
N LEU A 445 8.33 -2.39 -2.28
CA LEU A 445 7.91 -3.58 -1.55
C LEU A 445 7.06 -3.20 -0.33
N LEU A 446 7.45 -2.19 0.45
CA LEU A 446 6.67 -1.71 1.60
C LEU A 446 5.22 -1.41 1.22
N SER A 447 4.99 -0.73 0.09
CA SER A 447 3.64 -0.38 -0.40
C SER A 447 2.83 -1.55 -0.97
N ARG A 448 3.38 -2.77 -0.98
CA ARG A 448 2.82 -3.95 -1.66
C ARG A 448 2.71 -5.19 -0.76
N LEU A 449 3.33 -5.18 0.42
CA LEU A 449 3.29 -6.31 1.35
C LEU A 449 1.84 -6.61 1.78
N LEU A 450 1.51 -7.90 1.80
CA LEU A 450 0.18 -8.41 2.16
C LEU A 450 0.07 -8.65 3.66
N PRO A 451 -1.14 -8.57 4.25
CA PRO A 451 -1.34 -8.85 5.67
C PRO A 451 -0.78 -10.22 6.07
N GLY A 452 -0.24 -10.36 7.27
CA GLY A 452 0.51 -11.53 7.73
C GLY A 452 2.01 -11.50 7.45
N SER A 453 2.52 -10.48 6.74
CA SER A 453 3.96 -10.24 6.49
C SER A 453 4.51 -8.98 7.16
N GLU A 454 3.85 -8.52 8.24
CA GLU A 454 4.19 -7.33 9.02
C GLU A 454 5.62 -7.39 9.57
N HIS A 455 6.08 -8.59 9.94
CA HIS A 455 7.47 -8.79 10.39
C HIS A 455 8.49 -8.39 9.32
N LEU A 456 8.22 -8.72 8.04
CA LEU A 456 9.08 -8.34 6.92
C LEU A 456 9.05 -6.83 6.70
N ALA A 457 7.87 -6.20 6.80
CA ALA A 457 7.73 -4.75 6.69
C ALA A 457 8.53 -4.03 7.78
N TYR A 458 8.46 -4.52 9.02
CA TYR A 458 9.18 -3.98 10.16
C TYR A 458 10.71 -4.11 10.00
N GLU A 459 11.22 -5.26 9.53
CA GLU A 459 12.66 -5.42 9.25
C GLU A 459 13.13 -4.49 8.11
N ILE A 460 12.33 -4.33 7.04
CA ILE A 460 12.67 -3.40 5.96
C ILE A 460 12.72 -1.95 6.47
N LEU A 461 11.75 -1.54 7.30
CA LEU A 461 11.74 -0.20 7.89
C LEU A 461 12.95 0.02 8.82
N LEU A 462 13.30 -0.97 9.65
CA LEU A 462 14.40 -0.84 10.59
C LEU A 462 15.77 -0.73 9.91
N ASP A 463 16.02 -1.56 8.91
CA ASP A 463 17.37 -1.86 8.43
C ASP A 463 17.67 -1.41 7.00
N LEU A 464 16.65 -1.18 6.17
CA LEU A 464 16.80 -0.85 4.75
C LEU A 464 16.27 0.55 4.39
N ALA A 465 15.12 0.96 4.93
CA ALA A 465 14.48 2.23 4.57
C ALA A 465 15.31 3.44 5.02
N PHE A 466 15.72 3.51 6.28
CA PHE A 466 16.44 4.66 6.84
C PHE A 466 17.96 4.47 6.94
N ASN A 467 18.51 3.44 6.27
CA ASN A 467 19.94 3.13 6.38
C ASN A 467 20.79 4.01 5.44
N PRO A 468 21.79 4.75 5.97
CA PRO A 468 22.63 5.64 5.18
C PRO A 468 23.47 4.96 4.09
N GLU A 469 23.73 3.65 4.20
CA GLU A 469 24.48 2.88 3.19
C GLU A 469 23.71 2.70 1.88
N PHE A 470 22.38 2.73 1.95
CA PHE A 470 21.48 2.61 0.80
C PHE A 470 21.18 3.96 0.12
N LEU A 471 21.69 5.05 0.70
CA LEU A 471 21.55 6.43 0.24
C LEU A 471 22.93 7.03 -0.06
N PRO A 472 23.66 6.51 -1.08
CA PRO A 472 25.00 7.01 -1.43
C PRO A 472 24.98 8.50 -1.81
N GLU A 473 23.86 9.00 -2.34
CA GLU A 473 23.68 10.39 -2.77
C GLU A 473 23.90 11.40 -1.63
N GLY A 474 23.57 11.02 -0.39
CA GLY A 474 23.81 11.86 0.78
C GLY A 474 25.29 12.06 1.09
N LYS A 475 26.17 11.13 0.68
CA LYS A 475 27.63 11.20 0.85
C LYS A 475 28.33 11.76 -0.38
N THR A 476 27.78 11.57 -1.57
CA THR A 476 28.41 11.92 -2.85
C THR A 476 27.67 13.02 -3.60
N GLY A 477 27.80 14.28 -3.16
CA GLY A 477 27.43 15.43 -3.99
C GLY A 477 25.92 15.68 -4.21
N GLY A 478 25.04 14.84 -3.65
CA GLY A 478 23.58 14.95 -3.81
C GLY A 478 22.98 16.28 -3.30
N PRO A 479 23.35 16.81 -2.12
CA PRO A 479 22.82 18.10 -1.68
C PRO A 479 23.32 19.25 -2.55
N GLU A 480 24.58 19.22 -3.01
CA GLU A 480 25.11 20.20 -3.95
C GLU A 480 24.39 20.13 -5.30
N ALA A 481 24.10 18.94 -5.81
CA ALA A 481 23.35 18.74 -7.05
C ALA A 481 21.92 19.30 -6.98
N ALA A 482 21.25 19.19 -5.83
CA ALA A 482 19.93 19.79 -5.63
C ALA A 482 19.99 21.31 -5.70
N ASP A 483 20.98 21.92 -5.04
CA ASP A 483 21.22 23.38 -5.11
C ASP A 483 21.52 23.83 -6.54
N PHE A 484 22.34 23.09 -7.29
CA PHE A 484 22.58 23.37 -8.70
C PHE A 484 21.31 23.25 -9.56
N SER A 485 20.46 22.25 -9.30
CA SER A 485 19.20 22.10 -10.04
C SER A 485 18.27 23.29 -9.83
N ASP A 486 18.16 23.77 -8.59
CA ASP A 486 17.33 24.92 -8.26
C ASP A 486 17.90 26.19 -8.93
N ILE A 487 19.24 26.37 -8.94
CA ILE A 487 19.91 27.48 -9.65
C ILE A 487 19.65 27.45 -11.16
N LEU A 488 19.67 26.27 -11.78
CA LEU A 488 19.38 26.12 -13.22
C LEU A 488 17.92 26.46 -13.55
N HIS A 489 16.98 26.13 -12.67
CA HIS A 489 15.58 26.51 -12.82
C HIS A 489 15.31 28.00 -12.52
N LEU A 490 16.10 28.61 -11.62
CA LEU A 490 16.08 30.04 -11.32
C LEU A 490 16.58 30.93 -12.48
N GLY A 491 17.20 30.35 -13.51
CA GLY A 491 17.56 31.07 -14.75
C GLY A 491 16.37 31.58 -15.57
N THR A 492 15.13 31.22 -15.19
CA THR A 492 13.91 31.60 -15.93
C THR A 492 12.78 32.22 -15.07
N SER A 493 12.91 32.29 -13.74
CA SER A 493 11.98 33.03 -12.88
C SER A 493 12.66 33.47 -11.60
N ALA A 494 12.35 34.71 -11.21
CA ALA A 494 13.06 35.53 -10.26
C ALA A 494 13.32 34.89 -8.88
N LYS A 495 14.40 35.35 -8.25
CA LYS A 495 14.82 35.05 -6.88
C LYS A 495 13.65 35.04 -5.91
N LEU A 496 13.56 33.98 -5.10
CA LEU A 496 12.87 34.01 -3.81
C LEU A 496 13.69 34.83 -2.81
N SER A 497 13.85 36.12 -3.09
CA SER A 497 14.45 37.09 -2.17
C SER A 497 13.40 38.13 -1.83
N GLN A 498 12.95 38.16 -0.57
CA GLN A 498 12.42 39.39 0.00
C GLN A 498 13.05 39.69 1.36
N PRO A 499 13.35 40.97 1.63
CA PRO A 499 13.50 41.49 2.97
C PRO A 499 12.13 41.93 3.53
N GLY A 500 11.92 41.76 4.84
CA GLY A 500 10.79 42.38 5.53
C GLY A 500 10.00 41.47 6.47
N SER A 501 10.66 40.70 7.34
CA SER A 501 10.07 40.35 8.65
C SER A 501 11.10 40.65 9.72
N ALA A 502 10.70 41.37 10.77
CA ALA A 502 11.58 41.89 11.81
C ALA A 502 12.07 40.82 12.80
N ALA A 503 11.89 39.53 12.49
CA ALA A 503 12.44 38.42 13.24
C ALA A 503 13.43 37.63 12.36
N VAL A 504 14.71 37.80 12.70
CA VAL A 504 15.88 36.97 12.33
C VAL A 504 16.44 37.13 10.91
N SER A 505 17.51 37.90 10.88
CA SER A 505 18.59 37.93 9.90
C SER A 505 19.33 36.59 9.80
N SER A 506 18.79 35.62 9.07
CA SER A 506 19.57 34.53 8.48
C SER A 506 19.04 34.22 7.10
N SER A 507 19.91 34.19 6.08
CA SER A 507 19.59 33.65 4.76
C SER A 507 18.89 32.30 4.91
N LYS A 508 17.67 32.15 4.37
CA LYS A 508 16.95 30.86 4.41
C LYS A 508 17.87 29.74 3.91
N PRO A 509 17.83 28.54 4.53
CA PRO A 509 18.70 27.43 4.15
C PRO A 509 18.42 27.00 2.71
N THR A 510 19.47 26.72 1.93
CA THR A 510 19.32 26.15 0.58
C THR A 510 18.73 24.75 0.67
N ARG A 511 18.12 24.27 -0.42
CA ARG A 511 17.53 22.92 -0.47
C ARG A 511 18.57 21.84 -0.14
N GLY A 512 19.80 22.00 -0.59
CA GLY A 512 20.94 21.15 -0.26
C GLY A 512 21.29 21.17 1.23
N ALA A 513 21.22 22.32 1.89
CA ALA A 513 21.41 22.40 3.34
C ALA A 513 20.32 21.63 4.10
N LEU A 514 19.05 21.78 3.70
CA LEU A 514 17.92 21.05 4.26
C LEU A 514 18.04 19.53 4.04
N LEU A 515 18.52 19.09 2.86
CA LEU A 515 18.79 17.69 2.57
C LEU A 515 19.92 17.12 3.42
N ARG A 516 20.98 17.90 3.66
CA ARG A 516 22.10 17.50 4.52
C ARG A 516 21.67 17.32 5.97
N GLU A 517 20.84 18.23 6.49
CA GLU A 517 20.23 18.12 7.82
C GLU A 517 19.30 16.90 7.92
N SER A 518 18.45 16.69 6.91
CA SER A 518 17.55 15.53 6.84
C SER A 518 18.32 14.21 6.86
N TYR A 519 19.46 14.14 6.16
CA TYR A 519 20.33 12.96 6.13
C TYR A 519 20.98 12.68 7.50
N GLN A 520 21.34 13.71 8.26
CA GLN A 520 21.88 13.54 9.62
C GLN A 520 20.82 13.03 10.60
N ASN A 521 19.56 13.44 10.40
CA ASN A 521 18.44 13.08 11.27
C ASN A 521 17.76 11.74 10.93
N LEU A 522 18.29 10.94 10.00
CA LEU A 522 17.73 9.62 9.63
C LEU A 522 17.41 8.69 10.82
N PRO A 523 18.23 8.60 11.89
CA PRO A 523 17.88 7.77 13.05
C PRO A 523 16.63 8.26 13.80
N ALA A 524 16.42 9.58 13.88
CA ALA A 524 15.26 10.19 14.52
C ALA A 524 13.99 10.02 13.67
N ILE A 525 14.12 10.16 12.36
CA ILE A 525 13.07 9.84 11.39
C ILE A 525 12.66 8.38 11.57
N ARG A 526 13.62 7.46 11.65
CA ARG A 526 13.33 6.04 11.89
C ARG A 526 12.51 5.82 13.16
N SER A 527 12.91 6.39 14.30
CA SER A 527 12.14 6.25 15.55
C SER A 527 10.73 6.82 15.43
N CYS A 528 10.55 7.91 14.69
CA CYS A 528 9.25 8.52 14.45
C CYS A 528 8.31 7.61 13.67
N TYR A 529 8.76 7.03 12.54
CA TYR A 529 7.90 6.11 11.79
C TYR A 529 7.56 4.86 12.61
N LEU A 530 8.52 4.31 13.34
CA LEU A 530 8.28 3.13 14.19
C LEU A 530 7.28 3.39 15.31
N SER A 531 7.27 4.59 15.92
CA SER A 531 6.28 4.92 16.96
C SER A 531 4.86 5.04 16.41
N HIS A 532 4.70 5.45 15.15
CA HIS A 532 3.38 5.51 14.52
C HIS A 532 2.86 4.11 14.13
N PHE A 533 3.74 3.12 13.93
CA PHE A 533 3.36 1.74 13.62
C PHE A 533 3.00 0.87 14.84
N VAL A 534 2.86 1.45 16.04
CA VAL A 534 2.49 0.72 17.27
C VAL A 534 1.11 0.06 17.17
N HIS A 535 0.16 0.63 16.41
CA HIS A 535 -1.16 0.01 16.17
C HIS A 535 -1.04 -1.37 15.47
N LEU A 536 0.01 -1.61 14.69
CA LEU A 536 0.27 -2.89 14.03
C LEU A 536 1.00 -3.90 14.94
N GLN A 537 1.26 -3.58 16.21
CA GLN A 537 2.02 -4.43 17.13
C GLN A 537 1.43 -5.83 17.32
N PRO A 538 0.09 -6.03 17.47
CA PRO A 538 -0.48 -7.37 17.61
C PRO A 538 -0.29 -8.21 16.35
N ALA A 539 -0.49 -7.61 15.17
CA ALA A 539 -0.25 -8.27 13.88
C ALA A 539 1.25 -8.58 13.66
N LEU A 540 2.14 -7.68 14.08
CA LEU A 540 3.59 -7.89 14.06
C LEU A 540 4.01 -9.09 14.91
N VAL A 541 3.49 -9.20 16.14
CA VAL A 541 3.78 -10.34 17.02
C VAL A 541 3.27 -11.65 16.42
N ARG A 542 2.06 -11.64 15.84
CA ARG A 542 1.49 -12.82 15.14
C ARG A 542 2.36 -13.23 13.95
N SER A 543 2.75 -12.28 13.09
CA SER A 543 3.61 -12.53 11.93
C SER A 543 4.99 -13.03 12.36
N GLN A 544 5.63 -12.38 13.33
CA GLN A 544 6.93 -12.76 13.86
C GLN A 544 6.91 -14.19 14.43
N ALA A 545 5.87 -14.54 15.18
CA ALA A 545 5.70 -15.91 15.67
C ALA A 545 5.60 -16.94 14.53
N SER A 546 4.88 -16.60 13.44
CA SER A 546 4.77 -17.46 12.27
C SER A 546 6.09 -17.63 11.52
N TYR A 547 6.88 -16.57 11.31
CA TYR A 547 8.15 -16.65 10.58
C TYR A 547 9.26 -17.31 11.41
N GLN A 548 9.27 -17.09 12.73
CA GLN A 548 10.25 -17.69 13.64
C GLN A 548 9.87 -19.12 14.06
N GLY A 549 8.73 -19.66 13.60
CA GLY A 549 8.27 -21.00 13.96
C GLY A 549 7.95 -21.17 15.45
N ARG A 550 7.52 -20.10 16.13
CA ARG A 550 7.12 -20.14 17.55
C ARG A 550 5.69 -20.65 17.68
N ASN A 551 5.53 -21.96 17.53
CA ASN A 551 4.24 -22.67 17.46
C ASN A 551 3.26 -22.35 18.60
N TYR A 552 3.74 -22.01 19.80
CA TYR A 552 2.87 -21.72 20.96
C TYR A 552 2.15 -20.37 20.89
N LEU A 553 2.65 -19.42 20.07
CA LEU A 553 2.06 -18.08 19.89
C LEU A 553 1.11 -18.01 18.68
N ILE A 554 1.07 -19.05 17.84
CA ILE A 554 0.23 -19.07 16.65
C ILE A 554 -1.22 -19.38 17.05
N GLN A 555 -2.13 -18.44 16.78
CA GLN A 555 -3.56 -18.57 17.10
C GLN A 555 -4.35 -19.25 15.97
N SER A 556 -3.98 -18.97 14.71
CA SER A 556 -4.60 -19.51 13.49
C SER A 556 -3.56 -19.69 12.39
N MET A 557 -3.75 -20.71 11.54
CA MET A 557 -2.95 -20.97 10.34
C MET A 557 -3.65 -20.50 9.05
N LEU A 558 -4.85 -19.92 9.18
CA LEU A 558 -5.53 -19.26 8.07
C LEU A 558 -4.85 -17.93 7.74
N LEU A 559 -4.86 -17.58 6.46
CA LEU A 559 -4.39 -16.29 6.00
C LEU A 559 -5.43 -15.19 6.35
N PRO A 560 -4.99 -14.00 6.76
CA PRO A 560 -5.90 -12.88 7.04
C PRO A 560 -6.69 -12.44 5.80
N GLU A 561 -7.78 -11.70 5.99
CA GLU A 561 -8.54 -11.16 4.86
C GLU A 561 -7.74 -10.07 4.13
N VAL A 562 -7.68 -10.13 2.81
CA VAL A 562 -6.96 -9.14 1.99
C VAL A 562 -7.92 -8.02 1.62
N ARG A 563 -7.95 -6.95 2.42
CA ARG A 563 -8.64 -5.70 2.08
C ARG A 563 -7.71 -4.71 1.34
N GLY A 564 -6.40 -4.90 1.47
CA GLY A 564 -5.36 -4.10 0.82
C GLY A 564 -3.95 -4.53 1.25
N PRO A 565 -2.90 -3.82 0.80
CA PRO A 565 -1.55 -3.98 1.36
C PRO A 565 -1.51 -3.47 2.81
N ILE A 566 -0.56 -3.97 3.61
CA ILE A 566 -0.34 -3.54 5.02
C ILE A 566 -0.09 -2.04 5.07
N LEU A 567 0.78 -1.54 4.19
CA LEU A 567 1.07 -0.13 4.06
C LEU A 567 0.51 0.36 2.71
N PRO A 568 -0.43 1.30 2.76
CA PRO A 568 -0.84 2.08 1.61
C PRO A 568 0.32 2.73 0.86
N SER A 569 0.08 3.07 -0.41
CA SER A 569 1.07 3.69 -1.28
C SER A 569 1.59 5.04 -0.76
N ASP A 570 0.81 5.72 0.08
CA ASP A 570 1.09 7.01 0.70
C ASP A 570 1.67 6.92 2.12
N TRP A 571 2.16 5.75 2.53
CA TRP A 571 2.83 5.57 3.81
C TRP A 571 3.92 6.62 4.15
N PRO A 572 4.67 7.24 3.20
CA PRO A 572 5.62 8.28 3.56
C PRO A 572 4.95 9.49 4.24
N PHE A 573 3.66 9.71 4.01
CA PHE A 573 2.88 10.78 4.64
C PHE A 573 2.08 10.30 5.87
N PHE A 574 2.19 9.03 6.26
CA PHE A 574 1.36 8.42 7.30
C PHE A 574 1.40 9.18 8.64
N PRO A 575 2.55 9.62 9.17
CA PRO A 575 2.57 10.46 10.37
C PRO A 575 1.68 11.71 10.25
N LEU A 576 1.66 12.41 9.11
CA LEU A 576 0.80 13.59 8.92
C LEU A 576 -0.68 13.22 8.90
N ILE A 577 -1.04 12.12 8.24
CA ILE A 577 -2.43 11.67 8.13
C ILE A 577 -2.94 11.19 9.48
N SER A 578 -2.14 10.42 10.22
CA SER A 578 -2.47 9.96 11.58
C SER A 578 -2.68 11.14 12.53
N LEU A 579 -1.85 12.18 12.42
CA LEU A 579 -2.03 13.40 13.22
C LEU A 579 -3.30 14.15 12.81
N TYR A 580 -3.59 14.27 11.52
CA TYR A 580 -4.81 14.90 11.04
C TYR A 580 -6.05 14.17 11.55
N ASN A 581 -6.11 12.84 11.42
CA ASN A 581 -7.22 12.03 11.91
C ASN A 581 -7.39 12.15 13.43
N LYS A 582 -6.29 12.21 14.20
CA LYS A 582 -6.36 12.42 15.66
C LYS A 582 -6.96 13.79 16.01
N VAL A 583 -6.59 14.84 15.28
CA VAL A 583 -7.08 16.20 15.52
C VAL A 583 -8.55 16.31 15.14
N THR A 584 -8.94 15.83 13.96
CA THR A 584 -10.35 15.84 13.53
C THR A 584 -11.24 14.99 14.44
N ASN A 585 -10.75 13.83 14.92
CA ASN A 585 -11.45 13.01 15.92
C ASN A 585 -11.57 13.71 17.28
N ALA A 586 -10.58 14.50 17.69
CA ALA A 586 -10.65 15.28 18.93
C ALA A 586 -11.63 16.46 18.82
N GLU A 587 -11.64 17.14 17.69
CA GLU A 587 -12.55 18.26 17.39
C GLU A 587 -14.01 17.80 17.32
N THR A 588 -14.28 16.68 16.64
CA THR A 588 -15.63 16.08 16.58
C THR A 588 -16.14 15.61 17.94
N ARG A 589 -15.23 15.25 18.87
CA ARG A 589 -15.54 14.92 20.27
C ARG A 589 -15.62 16.14 21.20
N GLY A 590 -15.46 17.36 20.67
CA GLY A 590 -15.58 18.61 21.43
C GLY A 590 -14.42 18.90 22.39
N ALA A 591 -13.30 18.18 22.28
CA ALA A 591 -12.11 18.40 23.09
C ALA A 591 -11.22 19.47 22.43
N VAL A 592 -11.16 20.66 23.03
CA VAL A 592 -10.22 21.71 22.59
C VAL A 592 -8.81 21.27 23.01
N LEU A 593 -7.99 20.81 22.05
CA LEU A 593 -6.58 20.51 22.26
C LEU A 593 -5.78 21.82 22.47
N ASN A 594 -5.90 22.40 23.66
CA ASN A 594 -5.16 23.62 24.03
C ASN A 594 -3.67 23.39 24.34
N SER A 595 -3.17 22.16 24.23
CA SER A 595 -1.75 21.86 24.32
C SER A 595 -1.35 20.79 23.32
N LEU A 596 -0.73 21.23 22.23
CA LEU A 596 -0.03 20.36 21.29
C LEU A 596 1.03 19.57 22.07
N PRO A 597 1.17 18.24 21.87
CA PRO A 597 2.32 17.52 22.40
C PRO A 597 3.61 18.21 21.93
N LEU A 598 4.56 18.46 22.83
CA LEU A 598 5.87 19.07 22.50
C LEU A 598 6.63 18.31 21.38
N ASP A 599 6.27 17.05 21.12
CA ASP A 599 6.83 16.21 20.06
C ASP A 599 6.16 16.33 18.68
N LEU A 600 5.08 17.10 18.55
CA LEU A 600 4.35 17.22 17.28
C LEU A 600 5.17 17.95 16.21
N VAL A 601 5.82 19.05 16.58
CA VAL A 601 6.68 19.83 15.68
C VAL A 601 7.82 18.95 15.14
N ASN A 602 8.44 18.16 16.01
CA ASN A 602 9.49 17.20 15.63
C ASN A 602 8.95 16.12 14.70
N THR A 603 7.79 15.55 15.02
CA THR A 603 7.13 14.52 14.20
C THR A 603 6.84 15.00 12.78
N VAL A 604 6.23 16.19 12.65
CA VAL A 604 5.94 16.83 11.35
C VAL A 604 7.22 17.16 10.61
N THR A 605 8.23 17.73 11.31
CA THR A 605 9.52 18.06 10.71
C THR A 605 10.22 16.82 10.16
N TRP A 606 10.29 15.72 10.93
CA TRP A 606 10.91 14.46 10.49
C TRP A 606 10.15 13.81 9.33
N ASN A 607 8.82 13.92 9.30
CA ASN A 607 8.03 13.47 8.16
C ASN A 607 8.39 14.26 6.88
N LEU A 608 8.42 15.60 6.98
CA LEU A 608 8.76 16.45 5.84
C LEU A 608 10.19 16.26 5.35
N GLN A 609 11.15 16.05 6.28
CA GLN A 609 12.52 15.69 5.95
C GLN A 609 12.57 14.39 5.13
N TRP A 610 11.82 13.37 5.54
CA TRP A 610 11.76 12.10 4.80
C TRP A 610 11.14 12.25 3.42
N VAL A 611 10.01 12.94 3.31
CA VAL A 611 9.35 13.20 2.02
C VAL A 611 10.27 13.99 1.09
N LEU A 612 11.01 14.99 1.60
CA LEU A 612 11.95 15.78 0.81
C LEU A 612 13.11 14.93 0.28
N LEU A 613 13.65 14.02 1.10
CA LEU A 613 14.69 13.08 0.67
C LEU A 613 14.18 12.17 -0.45
N LEU A 614 12.97 11.63 -0.31
CA LEU A 614 12.37 10.75 -1.31
C LEU A 614 12.04 11.47 -2.62
N GLU A 615 11.46 12.67 -2.57
CA GLU A 615 11.17 13.45 -3.79
C GLU A 615 12.45 13.91 -4.49
N SER A 616 13.53 14.18 -3.75
CA SER A 616 14.79 14.64 -4.32
C SER A 616 15.63 13.51 -4.90
N TRP A 617 15.73 12.36 -4.22
CA TRP A 617 16.61 11.26 -4.63
C TRP A 617 15.87 10.10 -5.29
N ARG A 618 14.57 9.94 -5.06
CA ARG A 618 13.75 8.80 -5.52
C ARG A 618 12.37 9.23 -6.05
N PRO A 619 12.26 10.25 -6.94
CA PRO A 619 10.96 10.76 -7.40
C PRO A 619 10.07 9.71 -8.08
N LYS A 620 10.69 8.69 -8.69
CA LYS A 620 9.99 7.62 -9.40
C LYS A 620 9.21 6.67 -8.48
N THR A 621 9.62 6.46 -7.23
CA THR A 621 8.85 5.62 -6.29
C THR A 621 7.54 6.30 -5.91
N LEU A 622 7.59 7.62 -5.71
CA LEU A 622 6.44 8.47 -5.41
C LEU A 622 5.60 8.84 -6.64
N GLN A 623 6.03 8.50 -7.86
CA GLN A 623 5.25 8.75 -9.08
C GLN A 623 3.93 7.95 -9.11
N THR A 624 3.86 6.86 -8.35
CA THR A 624 2.64 6.06 -8.16
C THR A 624 1.52 6.87 -7.50
N ILE A 625 1.86 7.86 -6.67
CA ILE A 625 0.90 8.74 -6.00
C ILE A 625 0.65 9.97 -6.89
N PRO A 626 -0.62 10.31 -7.23
CA PRO A 626 -0.90 11.49 -8.02
C PRO A 626 -0.47 12.76 -7.27
N THR A 627 0.11 13.72 -7.99
CA THR A 627 0.61 15.00 -7.44
C THR A 627 -0.45 15.74 -6.62
N ALA A 628 -1.72 15.67 -7.03
CA ALA A 628 -2.85 16.24 -6.31
C ALA A 628 -3.02 15.65 -4.90
N ALA A 629 -2.86 14.34 -4.77
CA ALA A 629 -2.98 13.69 -3.48
C ALA A 629 -1.76 13.98 -2.58
N LYS A 630 -0.56 14.22 -3.16
CA LYS A 630 0.60 14.70 -2.39
C LYS A 630 0.36 16.11 -1.83
N LEU A 631 -0.20 17.00 -2.66
CA LEU A 631 -0.57 18.35 -2.23
C LEU A 631 -1.64 18.33 -1.14
N ALA A 632 -2.68 17.49 -1.27
CA ALA A 632 -3.70 17.35 -0.25
C ALA A 632 -3.13 16.89 1.11
N ARG A 633 -2.13 16.00 1.10
CA ARG A 633 -1.43 15.56 2.32
C ARG A 633 -0.59 16.69 2.94
N LEU A 634 0.04 17.54 2.14
CA LEU A 634 0.70 18.74 2.64
C LEU A 634 -0.30 19.78 3.18
N MET A 635 -1.48 19.90 2.57
CA MET A 635 -2.53 20.80 3.07
C MET A 635 -2.96 20.44 4.50
N CYS A 636 -2.86 19.18 4.91
CA CYS A 636 -3.18 18.76 6.28
C CYS A 636 -2.30 19.40 7.35
N ILE A 637 -1.10 19.89 7.01
CA ILE A 637 -0.23 20.61 7.96
C ILE A 637 -0.91 21.90 8.44
N PHE A 638 -1.68 22.55 7.57
CA PHE A 638 -2.44 23.75 7.93
C PHE A 638 -3.70 23.41 8.72
N LEU A 639 -4.25 22.20 8.53
CA LEU A 639 -5.48 21.74 9.17
C LEU A 639 -5.26 21.08 10.55
N THR A 640 -4.05 20.59 10.85
CA THR A 640 -3.75 19.89 12.12
C THR A 640 -3.43 20.81 13.29
N GLY A 641 -3.12 22.08 13.06
CA GLY A 641 -2.85 23.03 14.14
C GLY A 641 -2.67 24.46 13.66
N GLY A 642 -3.25 25.41 14.39
CA GLY A 642 -3.28 26.83 14.04
C GLY A 642 -1.90 27.48 13.88
N ASP A 643 -0.89 27.03 14.65
CA ASP A 643 0.43 27.68 14.65
C ASP A 643 1.57 26.80 14.08
N LEU A 644 1.29 25.53 13.75
CA LEU A 644 2.34 24.57 13.36
C LEU A 644 3.08 24.97 12.09
N PHE A 645 2.40 25.61 11.15
CA PHE A 645 3.01 26.06 9.91
C PHE A 645 3.95 27.27 10.09
N LEU A 646 3.85 28.00 11.21
CA LEU A 646 4.71 29.15 11.52
C LEU A 646 6.08 28.73 12.05
N GLU A 647 6.20 27.49 12.55
CA GLU A 647 7.48 26.96 13.01
C GLU A 647 8.51 26.95 11.87
N ALA A 648 9.66 27.58 12.12
CA ALA A 648 10.72 27.76 11.13
C ALA A 648 11.13 26.47 10.39
N PRO A 649 11.37 25.32 11.05
CA PRO A 649 11.74 24.10 10.33
C PRO A 649 10.62 23.61 9.41
N ILE A 650 9.38 23.56 9.91
CA ILE A 650 8.22 23.10 9.14
C ILE A 650 8.03 24.00 7.91
N HIS A 651 8.03 25.32 8.11
CA HIS A 651 7.90 26.29 7.03
C HIS A 651 9.02 26.14 5.97
N CYS A 652 10.27 25.89 6.38
CA CYS A 652 11.37 25.70 5.44
C CYS A 652 11.21 24.42 4.60
N TYR A 653 10.83 23.30 5.22
CA TYR A 653 10.63 22.04 4.50
C TYR A 653 9.37 22.04 3.62
N THR A 654 8.26 22.63 4.07
CA THR A 654 7.06 22.77 3.23
C THR A 654 7.33 23.66 2.01
N ALA A 655 8.09 24.74 2.16
CA ALA A 655 8.49 25.61 1.06
C ALA A 655 9.34 24.84 0.02
N ALA A 656 10.28 24.03 0.49
CA ALA A 656 11.14 23.22 -0.38
C ALA A 656 10.34 22.12 -1.12
N LEU A 657 9.36 21.50 -0.48
CA LEU A 657 8.48 20.53 -1.14
C LEU A 657 7.54 21.19 -2.15
N LEU A 658 7.01 22.36 -1.81
CA LEU A 658 6.16 23.14 -2.71
C LEU A 658 6.91 23.58 -3.97
N SER A 659 8.19 23.96 -3.87
CA SER A 659 8.98 24.32 -5.05
C SER A 659 9.20 23.13 -6.00
N VAL A 660 9.35 21.92 -5.45
CA VAL A 660 9.45 20.67 -6.23
C VAL A 660 8.12 20.38 -6.95
N TYR A 661 6.98 20.52 -6.27
CA TYR A 661 5.67 20.28 -6.88
C TYR A 661 5.22 21.38 -7.85
N CYS A 662 5.79 22.58 -7.75
CA CYS A 662 5.57 23.67 -8.70
C CYS A 662 6.46 23.61 -9.95
N GLN A 663 7.29 22.58 -10.12
CA GLN A 663 8.03 22.38 -11.37
C GLN A 663 7.07 22.12 -12.55
N PRO A 664 7.39 22.56 -13.78
CA PRO A 664 6.46 22.51 -14.92
C PRO A 664 5.93 21.10 -15.20
N LYS A 665 6.78 20.06 -15.08
CA LYS A 665 6.37 18.66 -15.26
C LYS A 665 5.36 18.19 -14.20
N ALA A 666 5.54 18.60 -12.95
CA ALA A 666 4.65 18.27 -11.85
C ALA A 666 3.31 19.02 -11.97
N LEU A 667 3.36 20.30 -12.37
CA LEU A 667 2.17 21.10 -12.66
C LEU A 667 1.36 20.54 -13.84
N ASP A 668 2.01 20.07 -14.91
CA ASP A 668 1.29 19.49 -16.06
C ASP A 668 0.55 18.19 -15.69
N SER A 669 1.10 17.40 -14.77
CA SER A 669 0.47 16.15 -14.26
C SER A 669 -0.58 16.34 -13.16
N LEU A 670 -0.73 17.56 -12.62
CA LEU A 670 -1.64 17.83 -11.52
C LEU A 670 -3.11 17.80 -11.97
N ASN A 671 -3.88 16.82 -11.50
CA ASN A 671 -5.32 16.72 -11.76
C ASN A 671 -6.11 16.71 -10.44
N LEU A 672 -6.90 17.76 -10.19
CA LEU A 672 -7.70 17.93 -8.98
C LEU A 672 -9.15 17.41 -9.13
N ASP A 673 -9.60 17.17 -10.37
CA ASP A 673 -10.98 16.77 -10.66
C ASP A 673 -11.15 15.23 -10.64
N ALA A 674 -10.06 14.48 -10.51
CA ALA A 674 -10.08 13.03 -10.36
C ALA A 674 -10.33 12.62 -8.89
N PRO A 675 -11.04 11.50 -8.63
CA PRO A 675 -11.19 11.00 -7.27
C PRO A 675 -9.82 10.65 -6.69
N LEU A 676 -9.45 11.35 -5.62
CA LEU A 676 -8.16 11.15 -4.95
C LEU A 676 -8.29 10.01 -3.95
N PRO A 677 -7.33 9.07 -3.93
CA PRO A 677 -7.41 7.93 -3.03
C PRO A 677 -7.29 8.43 -1.58
N GLY A 678 -8.30 8.07 -0.77
CA GLY A 678 -8.44 8.46 0.64
C GLY A 678 -9.30 9.71 0.90
N LEU A 679 -9.69 10.48 -0.13
CA LEU A 679 -10.54 11.68 0.03
C LEU A 679 -11.93 11.44 -0.59
N ALA A 680 -12.99 11.87 0.11
CA ALA A 680 -14.35 11.86 -0.43
C ALA A 680 -14.49 12.86 -1.60
N SER A 681 -14.03 14.10 -1.40
CA SER A 681 -13.90 15.09 -2.45
C SER A 681 -12.74 16.06 -2.15
N PHE A 682 -12.05 16.52 -3.19
CA PHE A 682 -11.04 17.58 -3.03
C PHE A 682 -11.67 18.94 -2.67
N HIS A 683 -12.93 19.14 -3.07
CA HIS A 683 -13.65 20.38 -2.82
C HIS A 683 -13.89 20.63 -1.33
N ASP A 684 -14.33 19.61 -0.58
CA ASP A 684 -14.59 19.72 0.85
C ASP A 684 -13.31 20.02 1.65
N LEU A 685 -12.20 19.37 1.25
CA LEU A 685 -10.87 19.66 1.80
C LEU A 685 -10.46 21.11 1.53
N TYR A 686 -10.73 21.62 0.33
CA TYR A 686 -10.41 22.99 -0.03
C TYR A 686 -11.26 24.01 0.75
N ILE A 687 -12.55 23.75 0.98
CA ILE A 687 -13.39 24.60 1.83
C ILE A 687 -12.83 24.66 3.25
N SER A 688 -12.50 23.50 3.83
CA SER A 688 -11.88 23.43 5.16
C SER A 688 -10.57 24.22 5.23
N LEU A 689 -9.76 24.19 4.16
CA LEU A 689 -8.54 24.98 4.04
C LEU A 689 -8.81 26.50 3.98
N LEU A 690 -9.87 26.92 3.27
CA LEU A 690 -10.27 28.32 3.18
C LEU A 690 -10.75 28.86 4.54
N GLU A 691 -11.56 28.09 5.26
CA GLU A 691 -12.03 28.43 6.61
C GLU A 691 -10.86 28.59 7.57
N GLN A 692 -9.90 27.66 7.54
CA GLN A 692 -8.70 27.74 8.36
C GLN A 692 -7.80 28.91 7.97
N PHE A 693 -7.73 29.27 6.69
CA PHE A 693 -7.00 30.46 6.24
C PHE A 693 -7.66 31.75 6.77
N GLU A 694 -8.99 31.82 6.77
CA GLU A 694 -9.71 32.97 7.34
C GLU A 694 -9.48 33.11 8.85
N GLY A 695 -9.40 31.99 9.56
CA GLY A 695 -9.20 31.97 11.01
C GLY A 695 -7.76 32.26 11.46
N VAL A 696 -6.76 31.65 10.81
CA VAL A 696 -5.41 31.53 11.38
C VAL A 696 -4.27 31.77 10.37
N SER A 697 -4.53 32.33 9.18
CA SER A 697 -3.47 32.49 8.16
C SER A 697 -2.35 33.47 8.52
N PHE A 698 -2.62 34.46 9.38
CA PHE A 698 -1.72 35.59 9.67
C PHE A 698 -1.14 36.31 8.44
N GLY A 699 -1.76 36.12 7.25
CA GLY A 699 -1.23 36.62 5.97
C GLY A 699 0.05 35.96 5.50
N ASP A 700 0.33 34.73 5.94
CA ASP A 700 1.54 34.00 5.56
C ASP A 700 1.62 33.72 4.04
N PRO A 701 2.72 34.09 3.36
CA PRO A 701 2.86 33.89 1.93
C PRO A 701 2.84 32.42 1.50
N LEU A 702 3.37 31.49 2.31
CA LEU A 702 3.43 30.07 1.95
C LEU A 702 2.04 29.45 1.99
N PHE A 703 1.26 29.70 3.04
CA PHE A 703 -0.14 29.30 3.11
C PHE A 703 -0.94 29.92 1.94
N GLY A 704 -0.70 31.20 1.63
CA GLY A 704 -1.31 31.85 0.48
C GLY A 704 -1.04 31.16 -0.86
N VAL A 705 0.17 30.62 -1.09
CA VAL A 705 0.47 29.88 -2.33
C VAL A 705 -0.33 28.57 -2.42
N PHE A 706 -0.54 27.86 -1.30
CA PHE A 706 -1.38 26.64 -1.29
C PHE A 706 -2.85 26.95 -1.60
N VAL A 707 -3.36 28.11 -1.18
CA VAL A 707 -4.72 28.57 -1.52
C VAL A 707 -4.83 28.97 -2.99
N LEU A 708 -3.79 29.59 -3.55
CA LEU A 708 -3.77 30.08 -4.94
C LEU A 708 -3.59 28.96 -5.97
N LEU A 709 -2.82 27.92 -5.67
CA LEU A 709 -2.44 26.87 -6.62
C LEU A 709 -3.65 26.14 -7.28
N PRO A 710 -4.73 25.80 -6.55
CA PRO A 710 -5.95 25.22 -7.12
C PRO A 710 -6.81 26.16 -7.99
N LEU A 711 -6.53 27.47 -7.99
CA LEU A 711 -7.35 28.48 -8.69
C LEU A 711 -6.98 28.65 -10.18
N GLN A 712 -6.08 27.81 -10.71
CA GLN A 712 -5.73 27.82 -12.13
C GLN A 712 -6.95 27.52 -13.01
N LYS A 713 -6.96 28.06 -14.24
CA LYS A 713 -8.11 27.94 -15.15
C LYS A 713 -8.44 26.49 -15.51
N ARG A 714 -7.44 25.59 -15.49
CA ARG A 714 -7.59 24.16 -15.81
C ARG A 714 -8.53 23.42 -14.84
N PHE A 715 -8.67 23.88 -13.60
CA PHE A 715 -9.45 23.20 -12.57
C PHE A 715 -10.89 23.72 -12.50
N SER A 716 -11.73 22.97 -11.79
CA SER A 716 -13.16 23.27 -11.65
C SER A 716 -13.46 24.73 -11.28
N VAL A 717 -14.51 25.27 -11.88
CA VAL A 717 -14.95 26.65 -11.64
C VAL A 717 -15.49 26.83 -10.21
N HIS A 718 -15.97 25.76 -9.59
CA HIS A 718 -16.51 25.75 -8.23
C HIS A 718 -15.49 26.22 -7.18
N LEU A 719 -14.21 25.83 -7.30
CA LEU A 719 -13.14 26.29 -6.39
C LEU A 719 -12.98 27.82 -6.43
N ARG A 720 -13.00 28.40 -7.63
CA ARG A 720 -12.93 29.86 -7.82
C ARG A 720 -14.18 30.58 -7.35
N LEU A 721 -15.36 30.00 -7.58
CA LEU A 721 -16.62 30.55 -7.07
C LEU A 721 -16.65 30.57 -5.54
N SER A 722 -16.05 29.59 -4.86
CA SER A 722 -16.01 29.54 -3.40
C SER A 722 -15.20 30.71 -2.82
N VAL A 723 -14.04 31.02 -3.41
CA VAL A 723 -13.18 32.14 -2.98
C VAL A 723 -13.83 33.50 -3.26
N PHE A 724 -14.38 33.70 -4.45
CA PHE A 724 -14.93 35.01 -4.86
C PHE A 724 -16.39 35.23 -4.48
N GLY A 725 -17.11 34.17 -4.13
CA GLY A 725 -18.52 34.18 -3.73
C GLY A 725 -18.69 34.15 -2.21
N GLU A 726 -18.17 33.12 -1.56
CA GLU A 726 -18.45 32.80 -0.16
C GLU A 726 -17.38 33.39 0.77
N HIS A 727 -16.09 33.16 0.47
CA HIS A 727 -14.98 33.58 1.34
C HIS A 727 -14.24 34.84 0.85
N THR A 728 -14.99 35.92 0.61
CA THR A 728 -14.41 37.18 0.12
C THR A 728 -13.47 37.90 1.11
N SER A 729 -13.53 37.55 2.39
CA SER A 729 -12.65 38.05 3.47
C SER A 729 -11.19 37.64 3.26
N ILE A 730 -10.95 36.46 2.70
CA ILE A 730 -9.62 35.89 2.41
C ILE A 730 -8.78 36.79 1.49
N LEU A 731 -9.43 37.53 0.58
CA LEU A 731 -8.79 38.46 -0.36
C LEU A 731 -8.06 39.63 0.32
N ARG A 732 -8.24 39.83 1.64
CA ARG A 732 -7.48 40.84 2.39
C ARG A 732 -6.15 40.31 2.93
N ALA A 733 -6.07 39.01 3.18
CA ALA A 733 -4.92 38.36 3.81
C ALA A 733 -3.99 37.66 2.80
N LEU A 734 -4.41 37.46 1.54
CA LEU A 734 -3.63 36.80 0.48
C LEU A 734 -2.53 37.72 -0.15
N GLY A 735 -1.59 38.18 0.66
CA GLY A 735 -0.51 39.11 0.29
C GLY A 735 0.66 38.52 -0.50
N VAL A 736 0.49 37.42 -1.24
CA VAL A 736 1.60 36.75 -1.94
C VAL A 736 2.14 37.64 -3.07
N PRO A 737 3.42 38.04 -3.06
CA PRO A 737 3.99 38.92 -4.06
C PRO A 737 4.25 38.18 -5.38
N LEU A 738 4.05 38.86 -6.51
CA LEU A 738 4.17 38.28 -7.86
C LEU A 738 5.54 37.63 -8.13
N GLN A 739 6.60 38.20 -7.56
CA GLN A 739 7.98 37.73 -7.75
C GLN A 739 8.30 36.42 -7.00
N GLN A 740 7.53 36.08 -5.95
CA GLN A 740 7.72 34.86 -5.18
C GLN A 740 6.75 33.75 -5.59
N PHE A 741 5.85 34.05 -6.53
CA PHE A 741 4.83 33.10 -6.93
C PHE A 741 5.42 32.08 -7.90
N PRO A 742 5.41 30.77 -7.55
CA PRO A 742 6.15 29.76 -8.31
C PRO A 742 5.43 29.31 -9.60
N VAL A 743 4.15 29.68 -9.78
CA VAL A 743 3.34 29.26 -10.94
C VAL A 743 3.26 30.39 -11.97
N PRO A 744 3.48 30.12 -13.27
CA PRO A 744 3.32 31.13 -14.31
C PRO A 744 1.89 31.69 -14.35
N LEU A 745 1.76 33.02 -14.37
CA LEU A 745 0.47 33.73 -14.40
C LEU A 745 -0.37 33.37 -15.64
N GLU A 746 0.28 32.97 -16.73
CA GLU A 746 -0.36 32.54 -17.97
C GLU A 746 -1.35 31.38 -17.76
N ARG A 747 -1.07 30.48 -16.79
CA ARG A 747 -1.95 29.33 -16.46
C ARG A 747 -3.25 29.74 -15.78
N TYR A 748 -3.34 30.97 -15.27
CA TYR A 748 -4.55 31.53 -14.67
C TYR A 748 -5.38 32.33 -15.67
N THR A 749 -4.74 32.97 -16.64
CA THR A 749 -5.38 33.91 -17.57
C THR A 749 -5.76 33.30 -18.91
N SER A 750 -5.12 32.19 -19.30
CA SER A 750 -5.29 31.53 -20.59
C SER A 750 -5.83 30.12 -20.40
N PRO A 751 -6.98 29.73 -21.00
CA PRO A 751 -7.93 30.50 -21.82
C PRO A 751 -8.76 31.53 -21.03
N PRO A 752 -9.41 32.50 -21.69
CA PRO A 752 -10.29 33.47 -21.03
C PRO A 752 -11.48 32.80 -20.31
N GLU A 753 -12.04 33.48 -19.31
CA GLU A 753 -13.13 32.95 -18.47
C GLU A 753 -14.50 33.01 -19.17
N ASP A 754 -15.17 31.85 -19.32
CA ASP A 754 -16.50 31.78 -19.96
C ASP A 754 -17.68 31.93 -18.97
N ASN A 755 -17.46 31.67 -17.67
CA ASN A 755 -18.55 31.64 -16.70
C ASN A 755 -18.97 33.07 -16.27
N LEU A 756 -20.18 33.46 -16.68
CA LEU A 756 -20.75 34.78 -16.39
C LEU A 756 -20.89 35.09 -14.89
N ASN A 757 -21.18 34.09 -14.06
CA ASN A 757 -21.32 34.30 -12.63
C ASN A 757 -19.97 34.68 -12.01
N LEU A 758 -18.90 33.95 -12.34
CA LEU A 758 -17.56 34.25 -11.82
C LEU A 758 -17.07 35.63 -12.30
N LEU A 759 -17.30 35.98 -13.57
CA LEU A 759 -16.98 37.31 -14.11
C LEU A 759 -17.73 38.44 -13.39
N ARG A 760 -19.01 38.24 -13.04
CA ARG A 760 -19.78 39.18 -12.22
C ARG A 760 -19.18 39.33 -10.82
N HIS A 761 -18.70 38.25 -10.22
CA HIS A 761 -18.03 38.30 -8.91
C HIS A 761 -16.68 39.02 -9.00
N TYR A 762 -15.83 38.73 -9.99
CA TYR A 762 -14.58 39.47 -10.25
C TYR A 762 -14.84 40.98 -10.41
N PHE A 763 -15.84 41.34 -11.21
CA PHE A 763 -16.20 42.74 -11.40
C PHE A 763 -16.68 43.37 -10.09
N ARG A 764 -17.55 42.69 -9.33
CA ARG A 764 -18.06 43.18 -8.06
C ARG A 764 -16.94 43.37 -7.03
N THR A 765 -16.01 42.44 -6.89
CA THR A 765 -14.91 42.53 -5.90
C THR A 765 -13.91 43.64 -6.23
N LEU A 766 -13.67 43.92 -7.52
CA LEU A 766 -12.88 45.05 -7.97
C LEU A 766 -13.58 46.39 -7.69
N VAL A 767 -14.86 46.53 -8.05
CA VAL A 767 -15.62 47.80 -7.88
C VAL A 767 -15.90 48.11 -6.42
N THR A 768 -16.14 47.09 -5.58
CA THR A 768 -16.33 47.27 -4.13
C THR A 768 -15.02 47.54 -3.38
N GLY A 769 -13.87 47.46 -4.06
CA GLY A 769 -12.55 47.66 -3.46
C GLY A 769 -12.15 46.56 -2.47
N ALA A 770 -12.83 45.41 -2.50
CA ALA A 770 -12.48 44.23 -1.73
C ALA A 770 -11.19 43.57 -2.25
N LEU A 771 -10.97 43.61 -3.57
CA LEU A 771 -9.74 43.15 -4.22
C LEU A 771 -8.86 44.35 -4.59
N ARG A 772 -7.67 44.44 -4.00
CA ARG A 772 -6.69 45.50 -4.26
C ARG A 772 -5.33 44.91 -4.60
N ASN A 773 -4.55 45.60 -5.43
CA ASN A 773 -3.20 45.17 -5.77
C ASN A 773 -2.27 45.09 -4.54
N THR A 774 -2.48 45.92 -3.53
CA THR A 774 -1.69 45.92 -2.29
C THR A 774 -1.96 44.72 -1.37
N TRP A 775 -3.12 44.08 -1.51
CA TRP A 775 -3.55 42.98 -0.64
C TRP A 775 -3.53 41.63 -1.34
N CYS A 776 -3.82 41.59 -2.65
CA CYS A 776 -3.84 40.37 -3.46
C CYS A 776 -3.34 40.66 -4.88
N PRO A 777 -2.02 40.81 -5.09
CA PRO A 777 -1.53 41.19 -6.40
C PRO A 777 -1.78 40.11 -7.45
N VAL A 778 -1.61 38.81 -7.13
CA VAL A 778 -1.83 37.69 -8.07
C VAL A 778 -3.28 37.66 -8.59
N LEU A 779 -4.27 37.59 -7.69
CA LEU A 779 -5.68 37.51 -8.07
C LEU A 779 -6.20 38.82 -8.69
N TYR A 780 -5.63 39.97 -8.31
CA TYR A 780 -5.94 41.25 -8.94
C TYR A 780 -5.58 41.25 -10.43
N VAL A 781 -4.37 40.79 -10.79
CA VAL A 781 -3.96 40.65 -12.20
C VAL A 781 -4.89 39.71 -12.96
N VAL A 782 -5.21 38.55 -12.37
CA VAL A 782 -6.09 37.55 -12.99
C VAL A 782 -7.49 38.10 -13.22
N ALA A 783 -8.08 38.78 -12.24
CA ALA A 783 -9.41 39.38 -12.36
C ALA A 783 -9.43 40.49 -13.42
N VAL A 784 -8.43 41.37 -13.44
CA VAL A 784 -8.30 42.45 -14.45
C VAL A 784 -8.16 41.86 -15.85
N ALA A 785 -7.32 40.84 -16.03
CA ALA A 785 -7.10 40.18 -17.32
C ALA A 785 -8.39 39.56 -17.87
N HIS A 786 -9.13 38.80 -17.05
CA HIS A 786 -10.39 38.15 -17.45
C HIS A 786 -11.51 39.14 -17.70
N VAL A 787 -11.66 40.16 -16.85
CA VAL A 787 -12.68 41.21 -17.06
C VAL A 787 -12.38 42.01 -18.32
N ASN A 788 -11.12 42.39 -18.56
CA ASN A 788 -10.74 43.09 -19.79
C ASN A 788 -10.94 42.19 -21.03
N SER A 789 -10.56 40.91 -20.96
CA SER A 789 -10.80 39.96 -22.06
C SER A 789 -12.31 39.81 -22.35
N PHE A 790 -13.15 39.69 -21.32
CA PHE A 790 -14.60 39.57 -21.46
C PHE A 790 -15.28 40.84 -21.99
N ILE A 791 -14.83 42.03 -21.57
CA ILE A 791 -15.38 43.31 -22.04
C ILE A 791 -15.10 43.52 -23.54
N PHE A 792 -13.93 43.08 -24.02
CA PHE A 792 -13.46 43.33 -25.38
C PHE A 792 -13.45 42.08 -26.28
N SER A 793 -14.02 40.96 -25.84
CA SER A 793 -14.14 39.76 -26.67
C SER A 793 -15.11 40.00 -27.83
N GLN A 794 -14.78 39.44 -29.00
CA GLN A 794 -15.55 39.61 -30.25
C GLN A 794 -16.44 38.39 -30.56
N ASP A 795 -16.55 37.45 -29.63
CA ASP A 795 -17.26 36.19 -29.82
C ASP A 795 -18.79 36.37 -29.75
N SER A 796 -19.51 35.67 -30.64
CA SER A 796 -20.97 35.64 -30.68
C SER A 796 -21.52 34.90 -29.46
N THR A 797 -22.00 35.64 -28.46
CA THR A 797 -22.52 35.07 -27.20
C THR A 797 -24.02 35.24 -27.04
N THR A 798 -24.58 34.58 -26.02
CA THR A 798 -25.98 34.72 -25.60
C THR A 798 -26.34 36.18 -25.29
N GLN A 799 -27.62 36.55 -25.47
CA GLN A 799 -28.14 37.91 -25.24
C GLN A 799 -27.84 38.42 -23.82
N GLU A 800 -27.82 37.52 -22.83
CA GLU A 800 -27.49 37.83 -21.44
C GLU A 800 -26.01 38.19 -21.23
N ALA A 801 -25.09 37.53 -21.93
CA ALA A 801 -23.67 37.82 -21.88
C ALA A 801 -23.39 39.20 -22.49
N ASP A 802 -24.02 39.52 -23.61
CA ASP A 802 -23.89 40.83 -24.26
C ASP A 802 -24.46 41.98 -23.44
N ALA A 803 -25.59 41.75 -22.75
CA ALA A 803 -26.14 42.70 -21.79
C ALA A 803 -25.18 42.91 -20.60
N ALA A 804 -24.58 41.83 -20.09
CA ALA A 804 -23.60 41.91 -19.01
C ALA A 804 -22.32 42.65 -19.43
N ARG A 805 -21.78 42.40 -20.63
CA ARG A 805 -20.61 43.11 -21.18
C ARG A 805 -20.85 44.62 -21.23
N LYS A 806 -21.98 45.04 -21.82
CA LYS A 806 -22.36 46.46 -21.92
C LYS A 806 -22.57 47.08 -20.55
N SER A 807 -23.21 46.36 -19.62
CA SER A 807 -23.41 46.82 -18.24
C SER A 807 -22.10 47.01 -17.49
N MET A 808 -21.17 46.04 -17.59
CA MET A 808 -19.83 46.13 -16.98
C MET A 808 -19.03 47.28 -17.57
N LEU A 809 -19.02 47.45 -18.90
CA LEU A 809 -18.32 48.55 -19.56
C LEU A 809 -18.88 49.93 -19.13
N ARG A 810 -20.21 50.07 -19.06
CA ARG A 810 -20.85 51.31 -18.54
C ARG A 810 -20.41 51.59 -17.11
N LYS A 811 -20.47 50.59 -16.24
CA LYS A 811 -20.06 50.71 -14.84
C LYS A 811 -18.58 51.03 -14.71
N THR A 812 -17.70 50.48 -15.55
CA THR A 812 -16.25 50.85 -15.56
C THR A 812 -16.00 52.30 -15.94
N TRP A 813 -16.79 52.84 -16.86
CA TRP A 813 -16.66 54.25 -17.28
C TRP A 813 -17.06 55.23 -16.17
N LEU A 814 -18.10 54.85 -15.41
CA LEU A 814 -18.66 55.59 -14.27
C LEU A 814 -17.89 55.38 -12.95
N LEU A 815 -16.78 54.64 -12.95
CA LEU A 815 -15.97 54.45 -11.74
C LEU A 815 -15.33 55.75 -11.28
N VAL A 816 -15.40 55.99 -9.96
CA VAL A 816 -14.77 57.12 -9.28
C VAL A 816 -13.26 56.90 -9.09
N ASP A 817 -12.81 55.64 -9.05
CA ASP A 817 -11.40 55.28 -8.93
C ASP A 817 -10.70 55.30 -10.30
N GLU A 818 -9.97 56.40 -10.55
CA GLU A 818 -9.22 56.64 -11.78
C GLU A 818 -8.08 55.62 -12.01
N THR A 819 -7.57 54.97 -10.96
CA THR A 819 -6.49 53.99 -11.08
C THR A 819 -7.00 52.66 -11.61
N LEU A 820 -8.09 52.15 -11.02
CA LEU A 820 -8.76 50.93 -11.47
C LEU A 820 -9.33 51.09 -12.88
N LYS A 821 -9.89 52.26 -13.18
CA LYS A 821 -10.38 52.61 -14.52
C LYS A 821 -9.28 52.51 -15.58
N LYS A 822 -8.07 53.01 -15.27
CA LYS A 822 -6.91 52.86 -16.16
C LYS A 822 -6.50 51.39 -16.31
N HIS A 823 -6.45 50.63 -15.22
CA HIS A 823 -6.07 49.22 -15.25
C HIS A 823 -7.02 48.36 -16.08
N LEU A 824 -8.34 48.59 -16.01
CA LEU A 824 -9.33 47.79 -16.76
C LEU A 824 -9.41 48.16 -18.25
N LEU A 825 -9.20 49.43 -18.62
CA LEU A 825 -9.35 49.89 -20.00
C LEU A 825 -8.05 49.73 -20.81
N TYR A 826 -6.91 50.02 -20.19
CA TYR A 826 -5.60 50.08 -20.87
C TYR A 826 -4.79 48.79 -20.73
N TYR A 827 -5.34 47.71 -20.18
CA TYR A 827 -4.64 46.42 -20.08
C TYR A 827 -4.19 45.91 -21.46
N ARG A 828 -2.90 45.58 -21.59
CA ARG A 828 -2.26 45.07 -22.82
C ARG A 828 -1.94 43.58 -22.74
N LEU A 829 -0.91 43.21 -21.97
CA LEU A 829 -0.35 41.86 -21.89
C LEU A 829 0.18 41.61 -20.49
N LEU A 830 0.30 40.34 -20.11
CA LEU A 830 0.95 39.94 -18.86
C LEU A 830 2.45 40.19 -18.96
N ASN A 831 3.01 40.73 -17.90
CA ASN A 831 4.45 40.94 -17.78
C ASN A 831 4.87 40.73 -16.32
N ALA A 832 5.51 39.58 -16.07
CA ALA A 832 5.96 39.18 -14.73
C ALA A 832 7.09 40.08 -14.18
N GLU A 833 7.77 40.84 -15.03
CA GLU A 833 8.86 41.75 -14.63
C GLU A 833 8.34 43.12 -14.19
N SER A 834 7.09 43.47 -14.52
CA SER A 834 6.46 44.73 -14.11
C SER A 834 5.97 44.68 -12.66
N PRO A 835 6.02 45.79 -11.90
CA PRO A 835 5.56 45.81 -10.50
C PRO A 835 4.05 45.57 -10.34
N LEU A 836 3.28 45.72 -11.43
CA LEU A 836 1.84 45.47 -11.48
C LEU A 836 1.50 44.08 -12.04
N GLY A 837 2.45 43.35 -12.63
CA GLY A 837 2.24 42.05 -13.28
C GLY A 837 1.66 42.10 -14.70
N PHE A 838 1.41 43.30 -15.24
CA PHE A 838 0.90 43.51 -16.60
C PHE A 838 1.31 44.87 -17.16
N ASP A 839 1.41 44.93 -18.49
CA ASP A 839 1.69 46.14 -19.24
C ASP A 839 0.39 46.90 -19.56
N LEU A 840 0.48 48.22 -19.54
CA LEU A 840 -0.59 49.12 -19.94
C LEU A 840 -0.31 49.71 -21.33
N TYR A 841 -1.35 49.93 -22.13
CA TYR A 841 -1.28 50.77 -23.31
C TYR A 841 -1.13 52.23 -22.92
N GLU A 842 -0.26 52.97 -23.62
CA GLU A 842 -0.14 54.43 -23.46
C GLU A 842 -1.35 55.16 -24.07
N GLN A 843 -1.95 54.59 -25.12
CA GLN A 843 -3.16 55.08 -25.78
C GLN A 843 -4.09 53.90 -26.11
N LEU A 844 -5.40 54.07 -25.88
CA LEU A 844 -6.39 53.02 -26.13
C LEU A 844 -6.43 52.65 -27.63
N PRO A 845 -6.41 51.35 -27.98
CA PRO A 845 -6.55 50.92 -29.37
C PRO A 845 -7.84 51.45 -30.02
N PRO A 846 -7.82 51.85 -31.30
CA PRO A 846 -8.94 52.52 -31.96
C PRO A 846 -10.21 51.66 -32.02
N ILE A 847 -10.07 50.32 -32.00
CA ILE A 847 -11.18 49.37 -31.96
C ILE A 847 -11.91 49.42 -30.61
N ARG A 848 -11.16 49.48 -29.50
CA ARG A 848 -11.72 49.59 -28.14
C ARG A 848 -12.38 50.95 -27.92
N LEU A 849 -11.80 52.02 -28.47
CA LEU A 849 -12.39 53.37 -28.43
C LEU A 849 -13.73 53.45 -29.16
N LYS A 850 -13.83 52.89 -30.38
CA LYS A 850 -15.09 52.83 -31.12
C LYS A 850 -16.17 52.04 -30.37
N TYR A 851 -15.80 50.93 -29.74
CA TYR A 851 -16.72 50.12 -28.94
C TYR A 851 -17.22 50.86 -27.69
N LEU A 852 -16.33 51.55 -26.97
CA LEU A 852 -16.68 52.38 -25.82
C LEU A 852 -17.63 53.52 -26.20
N GLN A 853 -17.37 54.21 -27.31
CA GLN A 853 -18.24 55.27 -27.84
C GLN A 853 -19.63 54.72 -28.23
N MET A 854 -19.71 53.54 -28.87
CA MET A 854 -20.98 52.93 -29.25
C MET A 854 -21.86 52.59 -28.03
N VAL A 855 -21.28 52.10 -26.94
CA VAL A 855 -22.02 51.67 -25.74
C VAL A 855 -22.45 52.86 -24.87
N THR A 856 -21.65 53.93 -24.83
CA THR A 856 -21.94 55.17 -24.09
C THR A 856 -22.90 56.10 -24.84
N GLN A 857 -22.81 56.18 -26.17
CA GLN A 857 -23.72 57.02 -26.98
C GLN A 857 -25.16 56.50 -27.07
N LYS A 858 -25.40 55.19 -26.90
CA LYS A 858 -26.76 54.62 -26.86
C LYS A 858 -27.60 55.17 -25.70
N GLU A 859 -26.98 55.62 -24.62
CA GLU A 859 -27.67 56.22 -23.46
C GLU A 859 -28.17 57.64 -23.74
N ASN A 860 -27.47 58.43 -24.55
CA ASN A 860 -27.94 59.76 -24.95
C ASN A 860 -29.21 59.71 -25.83
N LYS A 861 -29.54 58.54 -26.41
CA LYS A 861 -30.78 58.32 -27.16
C LYS A 861 -31.89 57.68 -26.32
N GLU A 862 -31.57 56.86 -25.31
CA GLU A 862 -32.58 56.22 -24.44
C GLU A 862 -33.04 57.12 -23.28
N ASN A 863 -32.23 58.11 -22.85
CA ASN A 863 -32.57 59.06 -21.77
C ASN A 863 -33.16 60.39 -22.27
N ALA A 864 -33.52 60.51 -23.55
CA ALA A 864 -34.27 61.68 -24.03
C ALA A 864 -35.72 61.57 -23.52
N PRO A 865 -36.26 62.55 -22.77
CA PRO A 865 -37.64 62.51 -22.34
C PRO A 865 -38.53 62.58 -23.59
N VAL A 866 -39.51 61.67 -23.66
CA VAL A 866 -40.62 61.75 -24.62
C VAL A 866 -41.36 63.06 -24.33
N LEU A 867 -41.03 64.10 -25.08
CA LEU A 867 -41.81 65.34 -25.14
C LEU A 867 -43.10 65.02 -25.88
N VAL A 868 -44.18 65.00 -25.10
CA VAL A 868 -45.55 65.04 -25.60
C VAL A 868 -45.76 66.34 -26.36
N SER A 869 -46.10 66.22 -27.64
CA SER A 869 -47.01 67.13 -28.34
C SER A 869 -47.60 66.42 -29.55
#